data_AF-A0A1Q3HXK7-F1
#
_entry.id   AF-A0A1Q3HXK7-F1
#
_cell.length_a   1.000
_cell.length_b   1.000
_cell.length_c   1.000
_cell.angle_alpha   90.00
_cell.angle_beta   90.00
_cell.angle_gamma   90.00
#
_symmetry.space_group_name_H-M   'P 1'
#
loop_
_entity.id
_entity.type
_entity.pdbx_description
1 polymer ?
#
loop_
_entity_poly.entity_id
_entity_poly.type
_entity_poly.pdbx_seq_one_letter_code
_entity_poly.pdbx_strand_id
1 'polypeptide(L)'
;MQPVDDRWPESIQALYAQVTGATPDAVLSSRPQWSEQLAEWVRSATLDEREMAQTAAWSRLDSGERSPGELLFLLAHGGELLWPYTAPPRELLHRLISRREQLVLALNAQGQAEAVGPLMEQVGAEVSKVLTRYLKRHPEALTELVSGVRCTFDGRVLRFHDTVELDLKFLLGSEKRVIGRLDQLRALLPHLREGRDKLVAFIRERAARIPWRECRDVLEEKLFQMVALPEGRSELRGFLGSYASGKGEARWCTRASLLLTRNLEEGGALAVIENLSELLVYFEAPVEGLRGALQALVASIHEDKELERHRVVADKCWEHLKPKAEPGLALVLLWLEERIFRVGLRQGSEDAFERRNQARERVRELPVAEALYWLAEECADLWPRVESERRPGADELAAWRQEVTRRFAKKPVLRKAAIEFFLWCAPDAAASEAELVTLSLVKTGTDRRQLRRLGEHPSTRVRFRVRAINAWLTHGAESAPEPATPATLTGALRHLRAAGAMTLGGGRTWLKDRDLEELLLGAFSRVERDFSARYPEHFREDEARLVTRLLEDLRHEFESIRSDLSILLSQGQPVPLELDLQYRRAREPVEGEPAPESARPAGVELAFVLKVEVDSFLTTKRAVLVLARKLEHRGEWAPNLRLGREQVDGLLGQTEASFCLFLVPPSLRAECWMVPARLVRGLMDAQGSLSTVSREGAQRVARSLAQWMTYDLLGLWTGDDRPAVLARTEPGAERAPDFIVEISVRKRGQ
;
A
#
# COMPACT_ATOMS: atom_id res chain seq x y z
N MET A 1 -20.16 -49.31 1.12
CA MET A 1 -21.54 -49.65 0.71
C MET A 1 -21.86 -51.01 1.30
N GLN A 2 -22.88 -51.09 2.17
CA GLN A 2 -23.44 -52.38 2.59
C GLN A 2 -24.17 -53.03 1.39
N PRO A 3 -24.26 -54.37 1.32
CA PRO A 3 -25.01 -55.03 0.27
C PRO A 3 -26.48 -54.63 0.40
N VAL A 4 -26.99 -53.96 -0.61
CA VAL A 4 -28.36 -53.48 -0.66
C VAL A 4 -29.23 -54.67 -1.07
N ASP A 5 -30.29 -54.94 -0.31
CA ASP A 5 -31.19 -56.08 -0.55
C ASP A 5 -32.06 -55.77 -1.78
N ASP A 6 -31.71 -56.34 -2.95
CA ASP A 6 -32.34 -56.07 -4.27
C ASP A 6 -33.73 -56.70 -4.45
N ARG A 7 -34.39 -57.07 -3.35
CA ARG A 7 -35.67 -57.80 -3.36
C ARG A 7 -36.85 -56.84 -3.46
N TRP A 8 -37.79 -57.17 -4.34
CA TRP A 8 -39.10 -56.52 -4.34
C TRP A 8 -39.86 -56.86 -3.05
N PRO A 9 -40.66 -55.94 -2.50
CA PRO A 9 -41.63 -56.28 -1.46
C PRO A 9 -42.57 -57.41 -1.88
N GLU A 10 -42.92 -58.29 -0.95
CA GLU A 10 -43.82 -59.44 -1.22
C GLU A 10 -45.14 -58.97 -1.83
N SER A 11 -45.65 -57.81 -1.40
CA SER A 11 -46.89 -57.19 -1.88
C SER A 11 -46.92 -56.84 -3.38
N ILE A 12 -45.77 -56.63 -4.02
CA ILE A 12 -45.67 -56.24 -5.45
C ILE A 12 -44.99 -57.33 -6.31
N GLN A 13 -44.40 -58.34 -5.66
CA GLN A 13 -43.64 -59.39 -6.33
C GLN A 13 -44.48 -60.19 -7.34
N ALA A 14 -45.76 -60.44 -7.03
CA ALA A 14 -46.69 -61.13 -7.94
C ALA A 14 -46.95 -60.32 -9.23
N LEU A 15 -47.12 -59.00 -9.12
CA LEU A 15 -47.26 -58.10 -10.26
C LEU A 15 -45.99 -58.10 -11.12
N TYR A 16 -44.83 -58.00 -10.48
CA TYR A 16 -43.54 -57.99 -11.17
C TYR A 16 -43.25 -59.33 -11.88
N ALA A 17 -43.62 -60.48 -11.30
CA ALA A 17 -43.48 -61.78 -11.94
C ALA A 17 -44.33 -61.87 -13.24
N GLN A 18 -45.54 -61.31 -13.24
CA GLN A 18 -46.39 -61.24 -14.44
C GLN A 18 -45.75 -60.39 -15.54
N VAL A 19 -45.11 -59.27 -15.17
CA VAL A 19 -44.42 -58.37 -16.11
C VAL A 19 -43.20 -59.04 -16.75
N THR A 20 -42.35 -59.70 -15.96
CA THR A 20 -41.11 -60.32 -16.47
C THR A 20 -41.36 -61.50 -17.41
N GLY A 21 -42.49 -62.21 -17.24
CA GLY A 21 -42.89 -63.33 -18.09
C GLY A 21 -43.74 -62.96 -19.31
N ALA A 22 -44.12 -61.69 -19.49
CA ALA A 22 -45.00 -61.25 -20.56
C ALA A 22 -44.27 -61.10 -21.91
N THR A 23 -44.93 -61.51 -23.00
CA THR A 23 -44.46 -61.25 -24.36
C THR A 23 -44.65 -59.79 -24.74
N PRO A 24 -43.89 -59.23 -25.70
CA PRO A 24 -43.97 -57.82 -26.10
C PRO A 24 -45.39 -57.32 -26.45
N ASP A 25 -46.20 -58.14 -27.15
CA ASP A 25 -47.61 -57.83 -27.45
C ASP A 25 -48.50 -57.80 -26.21
N ALA A 26 -48.27 -58.74 -25.27
CA ALA A 26 -48.99 -58.79 -24.00
C ALA A 26 -48.63 -57.59 -23.11
N VAL A 27 -47.36 -57.16 -23.16
CA VAL A 27 -46.87 -55.99 -22.40
C VAL A 27 -47.59 -54.70 -22.84
N LEU A 28 -47.80 -54.50 -24.14
CA LEU A 28 -48.49 -53.31 -24.64
C LEU A 28 -49.99 -53.30 -24.28
N SER A 29 -50.64 -54.46 -24.30
CA SER A 29 -52.08 -54.60 -24.05
C SER A 29 -52.46 -54.61 -22.56
N SER A 30 -51.63 -55.18 -21.68
CA SER A 30 -51.87 -55.25 -20.22
C SER A 30 -51.47 -53.97 -19.46
N ARG A 31 -50.91 -52.98 -20.15
CA ARG A 31 -50.38 -51.75 -19.56
C ARG A 31 -51.37 -50.93 -18.71
N PRO A 32 -52.64 -50.74 -19.13
CA PRO A 32 -53.63 -50.03 -18.30
C PRO A 32 -53.90 -50.77 -16.99
N GLN A 33 -53.98 -52.10 -17.05
CA GLN A 33 -54.22 -52.97 -15.90
C GLN A 33 -53.07 -52.90 -14.89
N TRP A 34 -51.82 -52.95 -15.38
CA TRP A 34 -50.65 -52.79 -14.51
C TRP A 34 -50.60 -51.40 -13.85
N SER A 35 -51.03 -50.36 -14.56
CA SER A 35 -51.11 -49.01 -14.00
C SER A 35 -52.12 -48.92 -12.85
N GLU A 36 -53.29 -49.55 -12.97
CA GLU A 36 -54.30 -49.57 -11.91
C GLU A 36 -53.85 -50.36 -10.69
N GLN A 37 -53.29 -51.54 -10.91
CA GLN A 37 -52.76 -52.40 -9.84
C GLN A 37 -51.62 -51.72 -9.08
N LEU A 38 -50.72 -51.04 -9.80
CA LEU A 38 -49.65 -50.27 -9.18
C LEU A 38 -50.20 -49.06 -8.40
N ALA A 39 -51.18 -48.34 -8.94
CA ALA A 39 -51.79 -47.20 -8.24
C ALA A 39 -52.55 -47.62 -6.97
N GLU A 40 -53.18 -48.80 -6.98
CA GLU A 40 -53.77 -49.40 -5.78
C GLU A 40 -52.71 -49.77 -4.76
N TRP A 41 -51.63 -50.43 -5.18
CA TRP A 41 -50.50 -50.74 -4.31
C TRP A 41 -49.86 -49.47 -3.70
N VAL A 42 -49.63 -48.42 -4.49
CA VAL A 42 -49.10 -47.14 -3.98
C VAL A 42 -50.06 -46.48 -2.97
N ARG A 43 -51.36 -46.80 -2.96
CA ARG A 43 -52.29 -46.27 -1.94
C ARG A 43 -52.24 -47.07 -0.63
N SER A 44 -51.97 -48.37 -0.70
CA SER A 44 -51.99 -49.28 0.45
C SER A 44 -50.62 -49.58 1.05
N ALA A 45 -49.53 -49.44 0.29
CA ALA A 45 -48.17 -49.78 0.70
C ALA A 45 -47.61 -48.84 1.78
N THR A 46 -46.86 -49.42 2.72
CA THR A 46 -46.12 -48.71 3.77
C THR A 46 -44.92 -47.93 3.19
N LEU A 47 -44.32 -47.03 3.99
CA LEU A 47 -43.13 -46.29 3.56
C LEU A 47 -41.96 -47.23 3.27
N ASP A 48 -41.71 -48.21 4.15
CA ASP A 48 -40.60 -49.16 4.04
C ASP A 48 -40.73 -50.02 2.78
N GLU A 49 -41.94 -50.50 2.46
CA GLU A 49 -42.19 -51.24 1.22
C GLU A 49 -41.92 -50.38 -0.02
N ARG A 50 -42.23 -49.08 0.01
CA ARG A 50 -41.94 -48.17 -1.10
C ARG A 50 -40.45 -47.87 -1.23
N GLU A 51 -39.71 -47.74 -0.14
CA GLU A 51 -38.25 -47.57 -0.17
C GLU A 51 -37.54 -48.83 -0.69
N MET A 52 -38.00 -50.01 -0.27
CA MET A 52 -37.53 -51.29 -0.81
C MET A 52 -37.83 -51.41 -2.31
N ALA A 53 -39.05 -51.08 -2.75
CA ALA A 53 -39.43 -51.07 -4.15
C ALA A 53 -38.62 -50.08 -4.99
N GLN A 54 -38.36 -48.88 -4.47
CA GLN A 54 -37.51 -47.87 -5.12
C GLN A 54 -36.09 -48.40 -5.34
N THR A 55 -35.53 -49.04 -4.31
CA THR A 55 -34.18 -49.62 -4.33
C THR A 55 -34.09 -50.78 -5.33
N ALA A 56 -35.07 -51.69 -5.30
CA ALA A 56 -35.18 -52.81 -6.22
C ALA A 56 -35.37 -52.37 -7.68
N ALA A 57 -36.17 -51.33 -7.92
CA ALA A 57 -36.33 -50.71 -9.24
C ALA A 57 -35.02 -50.07 -9.72
N TRP A 58 -34.29 -49.40 -8.82
CA TRP A 58 -33.01 -48.78 -9.14
C TRP A 58 -31.96 -49.79 -9.56
N SER A 59 -31.73 -50.85 -8.76
CA SER A 59 -30.75 -51.89 -9.08
C SER A 59 -31.01 -52.53 -10.47
N ARG A 60 -32.29 -52.71 -10.82
CA ARG A 60 -32.72 -53.28 -12.10
C ARG A 60 -32.55 -52.36 -13.30
N LEU A 61 -32.73 -51.05 -13.11
CA LEU A 61 -32.45 -50.04 -14.13
C LEU A 61 -30.94 -49.83 -14.33
N ASP A 62 -30.13 -50.03 -13.29
CA ASP A 62 -28.70 -49.76 -13.33
C ASP A 62 -27.92 -50.88 -14.03
N SER A 63 -28.18 -52.14 -13.70
CA SER A 63 -27.35 -53.28 -14.15
C SER A 63 -28.15 -54.40 -14.82
N GLY A 64 -27.51 -55.10 -15.76
CA GLY A 64 -28.01 -56.32 -16.40
C GLY A 64 -28.86 -56.11 -17.66
N GLU A 65 -29.00 -57.19 -18.43
CA GLU A 65 -29.99 -57.31 -19.51
C GLU A 65 -31.38 -57.55 -18.92
N ARG A 66 -32.39 -56.95 -19.55
CA ARG A 66 -33.79 -56.95 -19.08
C ARG A 66 -34.72 -57.19 -20.25
N SER A 67 -35.84 -57.85 -19.99
CA SER A 67 -36.84 -58.07 -21.04
C SER A 67 -37.48 -56.74 -21.45
N PRO A 68 -38.00 -56.61 -22.69
CA PRO A 68 -38.73 -55.41 -23.11
C PRO A 68 -39.91 -55.09 -22.21
N GLY A 69 -40.58 -56.14 -21.69
CA GLY A 69 -41.68 -56.01 -20.74
C GLY A 69 -41.27 -55.38 -19.42
N GLU A 70 -40.15 -55.84 -18.88
CA GLU A 70 -39.60 -55.30 -17.64
C GLU A 70 -39.13 -53.85 -17.80
N LEU A 71 -38.39 -53.53 -18.88
CA LEU A 71 -37.96 -52.16 -19.16
C LEU A 71 -39.15 -51.22 -19.36
N LEU A 72 -40.20 -51.67 -20.06
CA LEU A 72 -41.39 -50.88 -20.27
C LEU A 72 -42.13 -50.61 -18.96
N PHE A 73 -42.28 -51.60 -18.09
CA PHE A 73 -42.89 -51.42 -16.78
C PHE A 73 -42.10 -50.42 -15.92
N LEU A 74 -40.78 -50.60 -15.82
CA LEU A 74 -39.90 -49.73 -15.02
C LEU A 74 -39.90 -48.28 -15.53
N LEU A 75 -39.90 -48.06 -16.85
CA LEU A 75 -39.86 -46.72 -17.45
C LEU A 75 -41.23 -46.05 -17.49
N ALA A 76 -42.31 -46.79 -17.80
CA ALA A 76 -43.67 -46.25 -17.90
C ALA A 76 -44.34 -46.02 -16.53
N HIS A 77 -43.79 -46.62 -15.47
CA HIS A 77 -44.26 -46.42 -14.10
C HIS A 77 -43.18 -45.87 -13.18
N GLY A 78 -42.06 -45.41 -13.76
CA GLY A 78 -40.94 -44.83 -13.02
C GLY A 78 -41.35 -43.66 -12.14
N GLY A 79 -42.38 -42.89 -12.52
CA GLY A 79 -42.92 -41.82 -11.69
C GLY A 79 -43.24 -42.26 -10.26
N GLU A 80 -43.93 -43.40 -10.12
CA GLU A 80 -44.36 -43.94 -8.83
C GLU A 80 -43.29 -44.82 -8.17
N LEU A 81 -42.56 -45.62 -8.96
CA LEU A 81 -41.53 -46.53 -8.46
C LEU A 81 -40.25 -45.81 -8.00
N LEU A 82 -39.88 -44.72 -8.67
CA LEU A 82 -38.64 -43.98 -8.41
C LEU A 82 -38.90 -42.73 -7.57
N TRP A 83 -39.89 -42.77 -6.68
CA TRP A 83 -40.19 -41.65 -5.80
C TRP A 83 -38.95 -41.28 -4.96
N PRO A 84 -38.62 -39.99 -4.79
CA PRO A 84 -37.36 -39.54 -4.21
C PRO A 84 -37.36 -39.66 -2.68
N TYR A 85 -37.29 -40.87 -2.11
CA TYR A 85 -37.16 -41.04 -0.66
C TYR A 85 -35.76 -40.68 -0.17
N THR A 86 -34.76 -40.99 -1.00
CA THR A 86 -33.31 -40.81 -0.78
C THR A 86 -32.68 -39.87 -1.82
N ALA A 87 -31.41 -39.51 -1.61
CA ALA A 87 -30.65 -38.67 -2.55
C ALA A 87 -30.59 -39.33 -3.95
N PRO A 88 -30.66 -38.53 -5.02
CA PRO A 88 -30.68 -39.08 -6.37
C PRO A 88 -29.37 -39.79 -6.75
N PRO A 89 -29.44 -40.86 -7.57
CA PRO A 89 -28.25 -41.42 -8.20
C PRO A 89 -27.67 -40.46 -9.24
N ARG A 90 -26.34 -40.44 -9.35
CA ARG A 90 -25.62 -39.64 -10.36
C ARG A 90 -25.97 -40.11 -11.77
N GLU A 91 -26.10 -39.16 -12.70
CA GLU A 91 -26.40 -39.39 -14.12
C GLU A 91 -27.74 -40.09 -14.36
N LEU A 92 -28.71 -39.87 -13.46
CA LEU A 92 -30.06 -40.45 -13.51
C LEU A 92 -30.67 -40.39 -14.92
N LEU A 93 -30.71 -39.19 -15.51
CA LEU A 93 -31.34 -38.98 -16.81
C LEU A 93 -30.61 -39.73 -17.93
N HIS A 94 -29.27 -39.74 -17.91
CA HIS A 94 -28.48 -40.45 -18.91
C HIS A 94 -28.79 -41.96 -18.88
N ARG A 95 -28.87 -42.56 -17.69
CA ARG A 95 -29.22 -43.98 -17.50
C ARG A 95 -30.64 -44.27 -17.99
N LEU A 96 -31.62 -43.44 -17.63
CA LEU A 96 -33.00 -43.61 -18.08
C LEU A 96 -33.15 -43.49 -19.60
N ILE A 97 -32.41 -42.56 -20.23
CA ILE A 97 -32.37 -42.42 -21.70
C ILE A 97 -31.74 -43.67 -22.34
N SER A 98 -30.61 -44.16 -21.81
CA SER A 98 -29.97 -45.38 -22.34
C SER A 98 -30.90 -46.60 -22.27
N ARG A 99 -31.63 -46.78 -21.16
CA ARG A 99 -32.64 -47.85 -21.04
C ARG A 99 -33.83 -47.68 -21.98
N ARG A 100 -34.24 -46.43 -22.23
CA ARG A 100 -35.25 -46.12 -23.24
C ARG A 100 -34.78 -46.50 -24.65
N GLU A 101 -33.54 -46.20 -25.02
CA GLU A 101 -32.97 -46.59 -26.31
C GLU A 101 -32.92 -48.11 -26.49
N GLN A 102 -32.52 -48.85 -25.43
CA GLN A 102 -32.55 -50.33 -25.43
C GLN A 102 -33.97 -50.88 -25.67
N LEU A 103 -34.98 -50.28 -25.03
CA LEU A 103 -36.37 -50.65 -25.22
C LEU A 103 -36.83 -50.40 -26.68
N VAL A 104 -36.47 -49.25 -27.26
CA VAL A 104 -36.80 -48.92 -28.66
C VAL A 104 -36.16 -49.92 -29.62
N LEU A 105 -34.88 -50.25 -29.43
CA LEU A 105 -34.18 -51.24 -30.26
C LEU A 105 -34.85 -52.62 -30.18
N ALA A 106 -35.24 -53.05 -28.98
CA ALA A 106 -35.89 -54.34 -28.78
C ALA A 106 -37.30 -54.41 -29.42
N LEU A 107 -38.09 -53.35 -29.30
CA LEU A 107 -39.43 -53.28 -29.91
C LEU A 107 -39.37 -53.16 -31.44
N ASN A 108 -38.40 -52.43 -31.97
CA ASN A 108 -38.16 -52.35 -33.42
C ASN A 108 -37.70 -53.69 -34.01
N ALA A 109 -36.81 -54.41 -33.31
CA ALA A 109 -36.39 -55.76 -33.71
C ALA A 109 -37.55 -56.77 -33.75
N GLN A 110 -38.64 -56.48 -33.05
CA GLN A 110 -39.85 -57.30 -32.97
C GLN A 110 -40.99 -56.79 -33.88
N GLY A 111 -40.73 -55.79 -34.74
CA GLY A 111 -41.68 -55.32 -35.76
C GLY A 111 -42.76 -54.35 -35.26
N GLN A 112 -42.66 -53.82 -34.05
CA GLN A 112 -43.69 -52.94 -33.46
C GLN A 112 -43.44 -51.44 -33.67
N ALA A 113 -42.85 -51.04 -34.79
CA ALA A 113 -42.40 -49.66 -35.03
C ALA A 113 -43.51 -48.58 -34.90
N GLU A 114 -44.76 -48.89 -35.27
CA GLU A 114 -45.88 -47.94 -35.20
C GLU A 114 -46.29 -47.59 -33.76
N ALA A 115 -46.14 -48.52 -32.81
CA ALA A 115 -46.51 -48.29 -31.41
C ALA A 115 -45.43 -47.50 -30.64
N VAL A 116 -44.20 -47.42 -31.15
CA VAL A 116 -43.05 -46.83 -30.45
C VAL A 116 -43.21 -45.32 -30.24
N GLY A 117 -43.77 -44.57 -31.21
CA GLY A 117 -43.89 -43.11 -31.12
C GLY A 117 -44.68 -42.63 -29.88
N PRO A 118 -45.98 -42.96 -29.76
CA PRO A 118 -46.81 -42.59 -28.61
C PRO A 118 -46.27 -43.15 -27.28
N LEU A 119 -45.67 -44.36 -27.33
CA LEU A 119 -45.04 -45.00 -26.17
C LEU A 119 -43.89 -44.16 -25.62
N MET A 120 -43.07 -43.61 -26.50
CA MET A 120 -41.92 -42.80 -26.15
C MET A 120 -42.30 -41.42 -25.59
N GLU A 121 -43.41 -40.84 -26.05
CA GLU A 121 -43.97 -39.61 -25.45
C GLU A 121 -44.44 -39.87 -24.01
N GLN A 122 -45.15 -40.98 -23.78
CA GLN A 122 -45.60 -41.35 -22.44
C GLN A 122 -44.42 -41.64 -21.50
N VAL A 123 -43.42 -42.40 -21.96
CA VAL A 123 -42.20 -42.65 -21.17
C VAL A 123 -41.45 -41.34 -20.90
N GLY A 124 -41.37 -40.43 -21.89
CA GLY A 124 -40.81 -39.10 -21.70
C GLY A 124 -41.53 -38.27 -20.63
N ALA A 125 -42.86 -38.31 -20.61
CA ALA A 125 -43.67 -37.65 -19.59
C ALA A 125 -43.44 -38.23 -18.19
N GLU A 126 -43.28 -39.56 -18.06
CA GLU A 126 -42.97 -40.20 -16.79
C GLU A 126 -41.56 -39.89 -16.29
N VAL A 127 -40.56 -39.90 -17.16
CA VAL A 127 -39.20 -39.47 -16.81
C VAL A 127 -39.19 -37.99 -16.38
N SER A 128 -39.97 -37.14 -17.04
CA SER A 128 -40.16 -35.73 -16.67
C SER A 128 -40.76 -35.60 -15.26
N LYS A 129 -41.75 -36.45 -14.92
CA LYS A 129 -42.34 -36.51 -13.57
C LYS A 129 -41.31 -36.94 -12.53
N VAL A 130 -40.50 -37.96 -12.80
CA VAL A 130 -39.42 -38.43 -11.90
C VAL A 130 -38.45 -37.29 -11.61
N LEU A 131 -37.91 -36.65 -12.65
CA LEU A 131 -36.98 -35.52 -12.49
C LEU A 131 -37.60 -34.36 -11.71
N THR A 132 -38.84 -34.00 -12.02
CA THR A 132 -39.56 -32.93 -11.33
C THR A 132 -39.77 -33.27 -9.85
N ARG A 133 -40.09 -34.52 -9.52
CA ARG A 133 -40.24 -34.98 -8.13
C ARG A 133 -38.91 -34.94 -7.39
N TYR A 134 -37.82 -35.44 -7.98
CA TYR A 134 -36.48 -35.34 -7.39
C TYR A 134 -36.08 -33.90 -7.14
N LEU A 135 -36.24 -32.98 -8.10
CA LEU A 135 -35.86 -31.58 -7.91
C LEU A 135 -36.75 -30.82 -6.91
N LYS A 136 -38.02 -31.22 -6.75
CA LYS A 136 -38.87 -30.65 -5.69
C LYS A 136 -38.33 -30.97 -4.29
N ARG A 137 -37.75 -32.17 -4.10
CA ARG A 137 -37.23 -32.63 -2.80
C ARG A 137 -35.74 -32.35 -2.60
N HIS A 138 -34.97 -32.47 -3.67
CA HIS A 138 -33.53 -32.24 -3.77
C HIS A 138 -33.21 -31.22 -4.87
N PRO A 139 -33.56 -29.94 -4.67
CA PRO A 139 -33.38 -28.90 -5.69
C PRO A 139 -31.91 -28.56 -6.00
N GLU A 140 -30.98 -29.08 -5.20
CA GLU A 140 -29.55 -28.85 -5.34
C GLU A 140 -28.87 -29.86 -6.30
N ALA A 141 -29.62 -30.86 -6.79
CA ALA A 141 -29.07 -32.02 -7.49
C ALA A 141 -29.28 -31.99 -9.03
N LEU A 142 -29.65 -30.84 -9.62
CA LEU A 142 -29.92 -30.75 -11.06
C LEU A 142 -28.74 -31.26 -11.88
N THR A 143 -27.53 -30.76 -11.61
CA THR A 143 -26.34 -31.10 -12.39
C THR A 143 -26.00 -32.59 -12.25
N GLU A 144 -26.17 -33.17 -11.06
CA GLU A 144 -25.96 -34.61 -10.84
C GLU A 144 -27.02 -35.47 -11.55
N LEU A 145 -28.26 -34.98 -11.65
CA LEU A 145 -29.37 -35.68 -12.30
C LEU A 145 -29.24 -35.71 -13.82
N VAL A 146 -28.79 -34.59 -14.43
CA VAL A 146 -28.83 -34.40 -15.89
C VAL A 146 -27.45 -34.39 -16.56
N SER A 147 -26.36 -34.59 -15.81
CA SER A 147 -24.99 -34.59 -16.35
C SER A 147 -24.85 -35.51 -17.56
N GLY A 148 -24.16 -35.01 -18.59
CA GLY A 148 -23.89 -35.76 -19.82
C GLY A 148 -25.01 -35.73 -20.88
N VAL A 149 -26.17 -35.12 -20.60
CA VAL A 149 -27.30 -35.08 -21.54
C VAL A 149 -27.45 -33.69 -22.17
N ARG A 150 -27.56 -33.65 -23.50
CA ARG A 150 -27.78 -32.39 -24.24
C ARG A 150 -29.20 -31.87 -24.06
N CYS A 151 -29.36 -30.55 -24.00
CA CYS A 151 -30.67 -29.91 -23.77
C CYS A 151 -30.94 -28.70 -24.67
N THR A 152 -32.20 -28.27 -24.73
CA THR A 152 -32.67 -27.03 -25.35
C THR A 152 -33.51 -26.22 -24.37
N PHE A 153 -33.61 -24.91 -24.57
CA PHE A 153 -34.37 -24.01 -23.69
C PHE A 153 -35.27 -23.04 -24.43
N ASP A 154 -36.58 -23.13 -24.16
CA ASP A 154 -37.61 -22.32 -24.84
C ASP A 154 -38.03 -21.07 -24.07
N GLY A 155 -37.41 -20.77 -22.91
CA GLY A 155 -37.72 -19.61 -22.08
C GLY A 155 -38.34 -19.95 -20.72
N ARG A 156 -38.91 -21.15 -20.58
CA ARG A 156 -39.49 -21.66 -19.33
C ARG A 156 -39.10 -23.10 -19.01
N VAL A 157 -38.98 -23.93 -20.04
CA VAL A 157 -38.77 -25.37 -19.91
C VAL A 157 -37.41 -25.73 -20.49
N LEU A 158 -36.64 -26.54 -19.75
CA LEU A 158 -35.49 -27.26 -20.29
C LEU A 158 -35.99 -28.56 -20.90
N ARG A 159 -35.71 -28.78 -22.18
CA ARG A 159 -36.01 -30.04 -22.86
C ARG A 159 -34.75 -30.86 -23.03
N PHE A 160 -34.81 -32.13 -22.68
CA PHE A 160 -33.74 -33.10 -22.86
C PHE A 160 -34.23 -34.19 -23.83
N HIS A 161 -33.43 -34.50 -24.84
CA HIS A 161 -33.74 -35.54 -25.84
C HIS A 161 -35.17 -35.41 -26.42
N ASP A 162 -35.60 -34.18 -26.69
CA ASP A 162 -36.86 -33.74 -27.32
C ASP A 162 -38.18 -34.10 -26.61
N THR A 163 -38.19 -35.05 -25.68
CA THR A 163 -39.43 -35.53 -25.01
C THR A 163 -39.43 -35.36 -23.49
N VAL A 164 -38.27 -35.14 -22.86
CA VAL A 164 -38.20 -34.97 -21.40
C VAL A 164 -38.18 -33.48 -21.08
N GLU A 165 -39.23 -33.00 -20.41
CA GLU A 165 -39.45 -31.60 -20.11
C GLU A 165 -39.26 -31.29 -18.62
N LEU A 166 -38.56 -30.21 -18.32
CA LEU A 166 -38.33 -29.72 -16.97
C LEU A 166 -38.73 -28.24 -16.83
N ASP A 167 -39.84 -27.95 -16.15
CA ASP A 167 -40.26 -26.58 -15.87
C ASP A 167 -39.38 -25.96 -14.75
N LEU A 168 -38.64 -24.90 -15.10
CA LEU A 168 -37.74 -24.22 -14.17
C LEU A 168 -38.46 -23.53 -13.00
N LYS A 169 -39.79 -23.37 -13.07
CA LYS A 169 -40.61 -22.88 -11.95
C LYS A 169 -40.42 -23.73 -10.67
N PHE A 170 -40.20 -25.03 -10.81
CA PHE A 170 -40.03 -25.92 -9.65
C PHE A 170 -38.63 -25.86 -9.03
N LEU A 171 -37.63 -25.45 -9.82
CA LEU A 171 -36.25 -25.28 -9.38
C LEU A 171 -36.07 -24.00 -8.56
N LEU A 172 -36.69 -22.90 -9.00
CA LEU A 172 -36.55 -21.58 -8.38
C LEU A 172 -37.56 -21.42 -7.22
N GLY A 173 -37.22 -22.00 -6.06
CA GLY A 173 -37.97 -21.87 -4.80
C GLY A 173 -37.64 -20.58 -4.04
N SER A 174 -37.66 -20.61 -2.70
CA SER A 174 -37.40 -19.45 -1.84
C SER A 174 -36.03 -18.79 -2.08
N GLU A 175 -35.98 -17.46 -1.98
CA GLU A 175 -34.85 -16.60 -2.39
C GLU A 175 -33.47 -17.00 -1.82
N LYS A 176 -33.40 -17.50 -0.57
CA LYS A 176 -32.13 -17.76 0.13
C LYS A 176 -31.23 -18.82 -0.51
N ARG A 177 -31.76 -19.75 -1.31
CA ARG A 177 -30.97 -20.80 -2.00
C ARG A 177 -30.92 -20.66 -3.51
N VAL A 178 -31.46 -19.56 -4.05
CA VAL A 178 -31.57 -19.35 -5.50
C VAL A 178 -30.19 -19.29 -6.16
N ILE A 179 -29.15 -18.79 -5.49
CA ILE A 179 -27.79 -18.67 -6.06
C ILE A 179 -27.24 -20.04 -6.48
N GLY A 180 -27.24 -21.03 -5.58
CA GLY A 180 -26.72 -22.37 -5.88
C GLY A 180 -27.47 -23.06 -7.01
N ARG A 181 -28.75 -22.74 -7.20
CA ARG A 181 -29.59 -23.29 -8.28
C ARG A 181 -29.36 -22.59 -9.60
N LEU A 182 -29.12 -21.28 -9.59
CA LEU A 182 -28.69 -20.54 -10.78
C LEU A 182 -27.32 -21.04 -11.27
N ASP A 183 -26.41 -21.42 -10.36
CA ASP A 183 -25.12 -22.00 -10.74
C ASP A 183 -25.27 -23.37 -11.40
N GLN A 184 -26.18 -24.22 -10.92
CA GLN A 184 -26.49 -25.47 -11.60
C GLN A 184 -27.02 -25.23 -13.01
N LEU A 185 -27.84 -24.19 -13.23
CA LEU A 185 -28.30 -23.81 -14.57
C LEU A 185 -27.16 -23.29 -15.46
N ARG A 186 -26.19 -22.57 -14.89
CA ARG A 186 -25.00 -22.12 -15.63
C ARG A 186 -24.13 -23.29 -16.08
N ALA A 187 -23.95 -24.30 -15.23
CA ALA A 187 -23.21 -25.51 -15.56
C ALA A 187 -23.82 -26.28 -16.76
N LEU A 188 -25.09 -26.04 -17.09
CA LEU A 188 -25.75 -26.63 -18.26
C LEU A 188 -25.50 -25.85 -19.56
N LEU A 189 -25.03 -24.60 -19.51
CA LEU A 189 -24.83 -23.77 -20.71
C LEU A 189 -23.92 -24.42 -21.79
N PRO A 190 -22.83 -25.14 -21.45
CA PRO A 190 -22.01 -25.84 -22.45
C PRO A 190 -22.76 -26.98 -23.15
N HIS A 191 -23.81 -27.53 -22.54
CA HIS A 191 -24.58 -28.66 -23.03
C HIS A 191 -25.86 -28.26 -23.80
N LEU A 192 -26.15 -26.96 -23.90
CA LEU A 192 -27.30 -26.45 -24.67
C LEU A 192 -27.03 -26.50 -26.18
N ARG A 193 -27.94 -27.10 -26.94
CA ARG A 193 -27.96 -27.03 -28.41
C ARG A 193 -28.58 -25.72 -28.92
N GLU A 194 -29.71 -25.32 -28.34
CA GLU A 194 -30.50 -24.15 -28.75
C GLU A 194 -31.08 -23.42 -27.53
N GLY A 195 -31.24 -22.10 -27.63
CA GLY A 195 -31.81 -21.28 -26.54
C GLY A 195 -30.81 -20.78 -25.51
N ARG A 196 -29.51 -20.84 -25.79
CA ARG A 196 -28.43 -20.34 -24.91
C ARG A 196 -28.67 -18.90 -24.45
N ASP A 197 -28.98 -18.00 -25.38
CA ASP A 197 -29.23 -16.58 -25.04
C ASP A 197 -30.48 -16.39 -24.19
N LYS A 198 -31.54 -17.18 -24.46
CA LYS A 198 -32.77 -17.17 -23.66
C LYS A 198 -32.48 -17.63 -22.22
N LEU A 199 -31.65 -18.66 -22.04
CA LEU A 199 -31.29 -19.16 -20.70
C LEU A 199 -30.40 -18.16 -19.95
N VAL A 200 -29.44 -17.54 -20.63
CA VAL A 200 -28.61 -16.47 -20.05
C VAL A 200 -29.47 -15.28 -19.62
N ALA A 201 -30.42 -14.85 -20.46
CA ALA A 201 -31.37 -13.78 -20.13
C ALA A 201 -32.25 -14.15 -18.93
N PHE A 202 -32.74 -15.38 -18.87
CA PHE A 202 -33.53 -15.90 -17.74
C PHE A 202 -32.73 -15.90 -16.43
N ILE A 203 -31.48 -16.37 -16.45
CA ILE A 203 -30.58 -16.34 -15.29
C ILE A 203 -30.35 -14.90 -14.83
N ARG A 204 -30.12 -13.97 -15.76
CA ARG A 204 -29.94 -12.54 -15.47
C ARG A 204 -31.17 -11.92 -14.81
N GLU A 205 -32.35 -12.13 -15.38
CA GLU A 205 -33.62 -11.61 -14.84
C GLU A 205 -33.86 -12.10 -13.41
N ARG A 206 -33.57 -13.38 -13.14
CA ARG A 206 -33.73 -13.98 -11.82
C ARG A 206 -32.67 -13.52 -10.83
N ALA A 207 -31.42 -13.42 -11.26
CA ALA A 207 -30.33 -12.89 -10.43
C ALA A 207 -30.60 -11.44 -9.99
N ALA A 208 -31.18 -10.62 -10.87
CA ALA A 208 -31.53 -9.22 -10.56
C ALA A 208 -32.60 -9.05 -9.47
N ARG A 209 -33.44 -10.08 -9.23
CA ARG A 209 -34.48 -10.05 -8.19
C ARG A 209 -33.96 -10.46 -6.81
N ILE A 210 -32.75 -10.99 -6.71
CA ILE A 210 -32.17 -11.45 -5.45
C ILE A 210 -31.78 -10.25 -4.59
N PRO A 211 -32.15 -10.20 -3.29
CA PRO A 211 -31.70 -9.16 -2.38
C PRO A 211 -30.17 -9.11 -2.27
N TRP A 212 -29.56 -8.07 -2.85
CA TRP A 212 -28.09 -7.94 -2.93
C TRP A 212 -27.40 -8.04 -1.57
N ARG A 213 -27.97 -7.40 -0.54
CA ARG A 213 -27.40 -7.33 0.81
C ARG A 213 -27.18 -8.70 1.46
N GLU A 214 -28.06 -9.67 1.19
CA GLU A 214 -27.98 -11.02 1.77
C GLU A 214 -27.02 -11.93 1.02
N CYS A 215 -26.77 -11.62 -0.26
CA CYS A 215 -26.09 -12.52 -1.19
C CYS A 215 -24.66 -12.09 -1.53
N ARG A 216 -24.31 -10.82 -1.26
CA ARG A 216 -23.00 -10.24 -1.62
C ARG A 216 -21.82 -11.05 -1.08
N ASP A 217 -21.89 -11.59 0.15
CA ASP A 217 -20.75 -12.29 0.77
C ASP A 217 -20.52 -13.65 0.13
N VAL A 218 -21.61 -14.38 -0.17
CA VAL A 218 -21.56 -15.67 -0.87
C VAL A 218 -21.07 -15.48 -2.31
N LEU A 219 -21.55 -14.44 -3.00
CA LEU A 219 -21.13 -14.13 -4.36
C LEU A 219 -19.67 -13.65 -4.41
N GLU A 220 -19.20 -12.94 -3.38
CA GLU A 220 -17.79 -12.55 -3.25
C GLU A 220 -16.88 -13.77 -3.22
N GLU A 221 -17.20 -14.75 -2.35
CA GLU A 221 -16.39 -15.95 -2.20
C GLU A 221 -16.31 -16.74 -3.52
N LYS A 222 -17.45 -16.91 -4.20
CA LYS A 222 -17.50 -17.57 -5.52
C LYS A 222 -16.73 -16.81 -6.58
N LEU A 223 -16.84 -15.48 -6.62
CA LEU A 223 -16.09 -14.65 -7.56
C LEU A 223 -14.59 -14.92 -7.43
N PHE A 224 -14.06 -14.89 -6.20
CA PHE A 224 -12.63 -15.08 -5.97
C PHE A 224 -12.16 -16.54 -6.08
N GLN A 225 -13.04 -17.52 -5.91
CA GLN A 225 -12.76 -18.91 -6.30
C GLN A 225 -12.56 -19.04 -7.81
N MET A 226 -13.41 -18.43 -8.64
CA MET A 226 -13.25 -18.45 -10.10
C MET A 226 -12.00 -17.71 -10.57
N VAL A 227 -11.66 -16.58 -9.92
CA VAL A 227 -10.42 -15.83 -10.24
C VAL A 227 -9.17 -16.69 -10.03
N ALA A 228 -9.17 -17.53 -9.00
CA ALA A 228 -8.05 -18.41 -8.68
C ALA A 228 -7.86 -19.56 -9.70
N LEU A 229 -8.88 -19.86 -10.52
CA LEU A 229 -8.82 -20.92 -11.53
C LEU A 229 -8.23 -20.39 -12.85
N PRO A 230 -7.26 -21.10 -13.48
CA PRO A 230 -6.64 -20.67 -14.73
C PRO A 230 -7.62 -20.47 -15.90
N GLU A 231 -8.69 -21.29 -15.97
CA GLU A 231 -9.69 -21.25 -17.05
C GLU A 231 -10.86 -20.28 -16.77
N GLY A 232 -10.81 -19.53 -15.65
CA GLY A 232 -11.93 -18.75 -15.15
C GLY A 232 -12.38 -17.54 -15.99
N ARG A 233 -11.63 -17.10 -17.02
CA ARG A 233 -11.94 -15.85 -17.75
C ARG A 233 -13.35 -15.81 -18.34
N SER A 234 -13.75 -16.89 -19.02
CA SER A 234 -15.06 -16.94 -19.68
C SER A 234 -16.20 -16.95 -18.65
N GLU A 235 -15.99 -17.64 -17.53
CA GLU A 235 -16.92 -17.74 -16.41
C GLU A 235 -17.06 -16.41 -15.67
N LEU A 236 -15.96 -15.68 -15.46
CA LEU A 236 -15.94 -14.36 -14.82
C LEU A 236 -16.83 -13.35 -15.56
N ARG A 237 -16.72 -13.30 -16.89
CA ARG A 237 -17.56 -12.43 -17.73
C ARG A 237 -19.05 -12.79 -17.61
N GLY A 238 -19.36 -14.07 -17.64
CA GLY A 238 -20.73 -14.57 -17.46
C GLY A 238 -21.30 -14.25 -16.08
N PHE A 239 -20.48 -14.38 -15.04
CA PHE A 239 -20.85 -14.10 -13.65
C PHE A 239 -21.14 -12.61 -13.43
N LEU A 240 -20.23 -11.72 -13.81
CA LEU A 240 -20.43 -10.27 -13.66
C LEU A 240 -21.57 -9.75 -14.55
N GLY A 241 -21.77 -10.35 -15.72
CA GLY A 241 -22.93 -10.07 -16.55
C GLY A 241 -24.26 -10.50 -15.93
N SER A 242 -24.25 -11.45 -14.99
CA SER A 242 -25.44 -11.90 -14.26
C SER A 242 -25.71 -11.09 -13.00
N TYR A 243 -24.66 -10.60 -12.34
CA TYR A 243 -24.74 -9.86 -11.09
C TYR A 243 -24.23 -8.43 -11.28
N ALA A 244 -24.96 -7.64 -12.08
CA ALA A 244 -24.55 -6.29 -12.45
C ALA A 244 -24.32 -5.38 -11.22
N SER A 245 -25.07 -5.56 -10.14
CA SER A 245 -24.87 -4.84 -8.87
C SER A 245 -23.46 -5.03 -8.28
N GLY A 246 -22.79 -6.15 -8.57
CA GLY A 246 -21.42 -6.41 -8.15
C GLY A 246 -20.39 -5.49 -8.78
N LYS A 247 -20.67 -4.94 -9.96
CA LYS A 247 -19.76 -3.98 -10.63
C LYS A 247 -19.60 -2.66 -9.88
N GLY A 248 -20.54 -2.32 -8.99
CA GLY A 248 -20.48 -1.14 -8.13
C GLY A 248 -20.00 -1.45 -6.70
N GLU A 249 -19.59 -2.69 -6.40
CA GLU A 249 -19.27 -3.12 -5.04
C GLU A 249 -17.81 -2.80 -4.68
N ALA A 250 -17.62 -1.76 -3.85
CA ALA A 250 -16.30 -1.25 -3.48
C ALA A 250 -15.44 -2.30 -2.76
N ARG A 251 -16.06 -3.17 -1.94
CA ARG A 251 -15.36 -4.24 -1.22
C ARG A 251 -14.72 -5.24 -2.17
N TRP A 252 -15.43 -5.63 -3.22
CA TRP A 252 -14.93 -6.59 -4.20
C TRP A 252 -13.77 -6.00 -5.01
N CYS A 253 -13.89 -4.76 -5.47
CA CYS A 253 -12.81 -4.06 -6.16
C CYS A 253 -11.56 -3.92 -5.27
N THR A 254 -11.74 -3.55 -3.99
CA THR A 254 -10.64 -3.45 -3.02
C THR A 254 -9.94 -4.79 -2.82
N ARG A 255 -10.71 -5.87 -2.65
CA ARG A 255 -10.15 -7.23 -2.51
C ARG A 255 -9.43 -7.69 -3.77
N ALA A 256 -9.98 -7.43 -4.96
CA ALA A 256 -9.32 -7.75 -6.22
C ALA A 256 -8.00 -6.99 -6.40
N SER A 257 -7.97 -5.70 -6.05
CA SER A 257 -6.74 -4.88 -6.06
C SER A 257 -5.69 -5.41 -5.09
N LEU A 258 -6.08 -5.78 -3.86
CA LEU A 258 -5.18 -6.37 -2.87
C LEU A 258 -4.61 -7.72 -3.32
N LEU A 259 -5.47 -8.59 -3.85
CA LEU A 259 -5.03 -9.88 -4.40
C LEU A 259 -4.09 -9.69 -5.59
N LEU A 260 -4.35 -8.72 -6.46
CA LEU A 260 -3.47 -8.41 -7.58
C LEU A 260 -2.12 -7.91 -7.09
N THR A 261 -2.11 -7.01 -6.09
CA THR A 261 -0.89 -6.51 -5.45
C THR A 261 -0.06 -7.66 -4.91
N ARG A 262 -0.68 -8.55 -4.12
CA ARG A 262 -0.02 -9.72 -3.54
C ARG A 262 0.53 -10.68 -4.60
N ASN A 263 -0.23 -10.96 -5.67
CA ASN A 263 0.24 -11.83 -6.75
C ASN A 263 1.39 -11.20 -7.55
N LEU A 264 1.39 -9.88 -7.75
CA LEU A 264 2.53 -9.16 -8.33
C LEU A 264 3.75 -9.20 -7.39
N GLU A 265 3.51 -9.16 -6.08
CA GLU A 265 4.59 -9.14 -5.10
C GLU A 265 5.26 -10.50 -4.86
N GLU A 266 4.46 -11.55 -4.71
CA GLU A 266 4.87 -12.92 -4.37
C GLU A 266 5.18 -13.79 -5.62
N GLY A 267 4.95 -13.26 -6.83
CA GLY A 267 5.21 -14.00 -8.08
C GLY A 267 4.12 -15.01 -8.44
N GLY A 268 2.85 -14.65 -8.27
CA GLY A 268 1.68 -15.48 -8.58
C GLY A 268 1.58 -15.90 -10.05
N ALA A 269 0.71 -16.88 -10.31
CA ALA A 269 0.48 -17.43 -11.65
C ALA A 269 -0.06 -16.36 -12.61
N LEU A 270 0.47 -16.31 -13.83
CA LEU A 270 0.11 -15.30 -14.83
C LEU A 270 -1.40 -15.30 -15.14
N ALA A 271 -2.02 -16.49 -15.24
CA ALA A 271 -3.46 -16.62 -15.48
C ALA A 271 -4.31 -15.94 -14.39
N VAL A 272 -3.89 -16.01 -13.13
CA VAL A 272 -4.60 -15.36 -12.01
C VAL A 272 -4.46 -13.84 -12.08
N ILE A 273 -3.28 -13.34 -12.45
CA ILE A 273 -3.01 -11.91 -12.65
C ILE A 273 -3.86 -11.35 -13.80
N GLU A 274 -3.95 -12.08 -14.90
CA GLU A 274 -4.80 -11.71 -16.03
C GLU A 274 -6.28 -11.73 -15.64
N ASN A 275 -6.74 -12.75 -14.90
CA ASN A 275 -8.10 -12.82 -14.38
C ASN A 275 -8.44 -11.62 -13.46
N LEU A 276 -7.53 -11.26 -12.56
CA LEU A 276 -7.69 -10.12 -11.65
C LEU A 276 -7.70 -8.79 -12.40
N SER A 277 -6.83 -8.65 -13.40
CA SER A 277 -6.75 -7.44 -14.23
C SER A 277 -8.01 -7.26 -15.08
N GLU A 278 -8.50 -8.35 -15.67
CA GLU A 278 -9.77 -8.38 -16.40
C GLU A 278 -10.96 -8.06 -15.48
N LEU A 279 -10.99 -8.65 -14.27
CA LEU A 279 -12.01 -8.37 -13.26
C LEU A 279 -12.04 -6.88 -12.87
N LEU A 280 -10.88 -6.27 -12.63
CA LEU A 280 -10.78 -4.87 -12.21
C LEU A 280 -11.32 -3.89 -13.27
N VAL A 281 -11.18 -4.22 -14.55
CA VAL A 281 -11.73 -3.41 -15.64
C VAL A 281 -13.26 -3.36 -15.64
N TYR A 282 -13.93 -4.39 -15.13
CA TYR A 282 -15.39 -4.47 -15.13
C TYR A 282 -16.08 -3.66 -14.03
N PHE A 283 -15.36 -3.13 -13.04
CA PHE A 283 -15.95 -2.27 -12.03
C PHE A 283 -16.20 -0.87 -12.59
N GLU A 284 -17.42 -0.38 -12.38
CA GLU A 284 -17.93 0.88 -12.92
C GLU A 284 -18.30 1.85 -11.78
N ALA A 285 -18.43 3.14 -12.10
CA ALA A 285 -18.75 4.19 -11.14
C ALA A 285 -19.95 3.80 -10.23
N PRO A 286 -19.86 4.02 -8.91
CA PRO A 286 -18.91 4.88 -8.20
C PRO A 286 -17.53 4.26 -7.92
N VAL A 287 -17.31 3.00 -8.32
CA VAL A 287 -16.06 2.27 -8.07
C VAL A 287 -15.25 2.21 -9.36
N GLU A 288 -14.16 2.99 -9.44
CA GLU A 288 -13.29 2.96 -10.61
C GLU A 288 -12.24 1.85 -10.47
N GLY A 289 -12.53 0.65 -11.00
CA GLY A 289 -11.64 -0.50 -10.85
C GLY A 289 -10.29 -0.35 -11.56
N LEU A 290 -10.20 0.50 -12.58
CA LEU A 290 -8.92 0.90 -13.18
C LEU A 290 -7.96 1.51 -12.13
N ARG A 291 -8.47 2.28 -11.16
CA ARG A 291 -7.65 2.76 -10.03
C ARG A 291 -7.17 1.63 -9.14
N GLY A 292 -7.96 0.57 -8.98
CA GLY A 292 -7.56 -0.63 -8.25
C GLY A 292 -6.38 -1.37 -8.91
N ALA A 293 -6.37 -1.48 -10.25
CA ALA A 293 -5.28 -2.09 -10.99
C ALA A 293 -4.01 -1.24 -10.93
N LEU A 294 -4.14 0.08 -11.13
CA LEU A 294 -3.02 1.01 -10.99
C LEU A 294 -2.46 1.04 -9.57
N GLN A 295 -3.30 0.95 -8.54
CA GLN A 295 -2.85 0.87 -7.15
C GLN A 295 -2.00 -0.38 -6.91
N ALA A 296 -2.36 -1.51 -7.52
CA ALA A 296 -1.57 -2.74 -7.41
C ALA A 296 -0.19 -2.59 -8.07
N LEU A 297 -0.11 -1.95 -9.23
CA LEU A 297 1.16 -1.63 -9.89
C LEU A 297 2.01 -0.65 -9.08
N VAL A 298 1.42 0.43 -8.57
CA VAL A 298 2.12 1.44 -7.74
C VAL A 298 2.72 0.80 -6.49
N ALA A 299 2.00 -0.13 -5.86
CA ALA A 299 2.44 -0.78 -4.62
C ALA A 299 3.51 -1.86 -4.85
N SER A 300 3.46 -2.59 -5.96
CA SER A 300 4.29 -3.78 -6.18
C SER A 300 5.59 -3.55 -6.95
N ILE A 301 5.70 -2.44 -7.68
CA ILE A 301 6.86 -2.18 -8.55
C ILE A 301 8.09 -1.75 -7.74
N HIS A 302 9.08 -2.66 -7.68
CA HIS A 302 10.38 -2.50 -7.02
C HIS A 302 11.52 -2.88 -7.97
N GLU A 303 12.77 -2.52 -7.61
CA GLU A 303 13.91 -2.62 -8.53
C GLU A 303 14.32 -4.07 -8.88
N ASP A 304 13.95 -5.05 -8.05
CA ASP A 304 14.44 -6.43 -8.12
C ASP A 304 13.44 -7.45 -8.74
N LYS A 305 12.35 -7.00 -9.36
CA LYS A 305 11.26 -7.90 -9.78
C LYS A 305 11.22 -8.22 -11.28
N GLU A 306 10.64 -9.38 -11.59
CA GLU A 306 10.34 -9.83 -12.94
C GLU A 306 9.24 -8.96 -13.58
N LEU A 307 9.55 -8.36 -14.73
CA LEU A 307 8.73 -7.31 -15.33
C LEU A 307 7.51 -7.83 -16.10
N GLU A 308 7.51 -9.09 -16.53
CA GLU A 308 6.47 -9.65 -17.41
C GLU A 308 5.07 -9.47 -16.82
N ARG A 309 4.88 -9.80 -15.55
CA ARG A 309 3.60 -9.67 -14.84
C ARG A 309 3.12 -8.22 -14.77
N HIS A 310 4.04 -7.27 -14.50
CA HIS A 310 3.72 -5.85 -14.41
C HIS A 310 3.35 -5.27 -15.78
N ARG A 311 4.02 -5.72 -16.84
CA ARG A 311 3.72 -5.34 -18.24
C ARG A 311 2.30 -5.76 -18.63
N VAL A 312 1.89 -6.99 -18.31
CA VAL A 312 0.53 -7.49 -18.59
C VAL A 312 -0.54 -6.62 -17.95
N VAL A 313 -0.38 -6.26 -16.66
CA VAL A 313 -1.35 -5.39 -15.98
C VAL A 313 -1.34 -3.98 -16.58
N ALA A 314 -0.17 -3.42 -16.90
CA ALA A 314 -0.05 -2.10 -17.50
C ALA A 314 -0.70 -2.03 -18.90
N ASP A 315 -0.50 -3.06 -19.73
CA ASP A 315 -1.13 -3.17 -21.05
C ASP A 315 -2.66 -3.25 -20.91
N LYS A 316 -3.16 -4.02 -19.95
CA LYS A 316 -4.59 -4.06 -19.64
C LYS A 316 -5.12 -2.69 -19.20
N CYS A 317 -4.37 -1.94 -18.40
CA CYS A 317 -4.75 -0.59 -18.01
C CYS A 317 -4.83 0.34 -19.23
N TRP A 318 -3.87 0.26 -20.16
CA TRP A 318 -3.87 1.07 -21.37
C TRP A 318 -5.02 0.75 -22.33
N GLU A 319 -5.41 -0.52 -22.48
CA GLU A 319 -6.56 -0.95 -23.31
C GLU A 319 -7.87 -0.27 -22.87
N HIS A 320 -8.04 -0.05 -21.57
CA HIS A 320 -9.29 0.42 -20.99
C HIS A 320 -9.26 1.88 -20.54
N LEU A 321 -8.07 2.49 -20.46
CA LEU A 321 -7.92 3.91 -20.17
C LEU A 321 -8.37 4.75 -21.37
N LYS A 322 -9.13 5.81 -21.09
CA LYS A 322 -9.42 6.88 -22.05
C LYS A 322 -8.63 8.13 -21.65
N PRO A 323 -7.43 8.39 -22.21
CA PRO A 323 -6.54 9.45 -21.72
C PRO A 323 -7.15 10.86 -21.78
N LYS A 324 -8.03 11.11 -22.75
CA LYS A 324 -8.77 12.39 -22.90
C LYS A 324 -9.75 12.65 -21.75
N ALA A 325 -10.33 11.59 -21.18
CA ALA A 325 -11.28 11.69 -20.07
C ALA A 325 -10.58 11.71 -18.71
N GLU A 326 -9.53 10.90 -18.54
CA GLU A 326 -8.83 10.71 -17.26
C GLU A 326 -7.32 10.95 -17.38
N PRO A 327 -6.88 12.22 -17.53
CA PRO A 327 -5.46 12.56 -17.66
C PRO A 327 -4.65 12.28 -16.38
N GLY A 328 -5.29 12.22 -15.21
CA GLY A 328 -4.65 11.80 -13.95
C GLY A 328 -4.20 10.34 -13.99
N LEU A 329 -5.07 9.44 -14.46
CA LEU A 329 -4.75 8.02 -14.60
C LEU A 329 -3.70 7.81 -15.71
N ALA A 330 -3.77 8.59 -16.79
CA ALA A 330 -2.73 8.59 -17.82
C ALA A 330 -1.35 8.98 -17.25
N LEU A 331 -1.29 10.01 -16.40
CA LEU A 331 -0.05 10.41 -15.73
C LEU A 331 0.53 9.30 -14.83
N VAL A 332 -0.32 8.65 -14.03
CA VAL A 332 0.09 7.51 -13.19
C VAL A 332 0.68 6.39 -14.03
N LEU A 333 0.01 6.04 -15.13
CA LEU A 333 0.44 4.94 -15.99
C LEU A 333 1.71 5.28 -16.80
N LEU A 334 1.90 6.53 -17.22
CA LEU A 334 3.17 6.99 -17.81
C LEU A 334 4.33 6.90 -16.81
N TRP A 335 4.11 7.28 -15.55
CA TRP A 335 5.12 7.14 -14.50
C TRP A 335 5.45 5.66 -14.22
N LEU A 336 4.44 4.78 -14.21
CA LEU A 336 4.67 3.34 -14.09
C LEU A 336 5.48 2.79 -15.27
N GLU A 337 5.15 3.16 -16.50
CA GLU A 337 5.92 2.76 -17.70
C GLU A 337 7.36 3.29 -17.66
N GLU A 338 7.59 4.49 -17.15
CA GLU A 338 8.94 5.04 -16.93
C GLU A 338 9.71 4.23 -15.89
N ARG A 339 9.06 3.76 -14.82
CA ARG A 339 9.69 2.87 -13.84
C ARG A 339 9.98 1.49 -14.43
N ILE A 340 9.04 0.90 -15.17
CA ILE A 340 9.24 -0.37 -15.89
C ILE A 340 10.41 -0.24 -16.86
N PHE A 341 10.50 0.87 -17.60
CA PHE A 341 11.61 1.19 -18.50
C PHE A 341 12.96 1.21 -17.78
N ARG A 342 13.06 1.93 -16.66
CA ARG A 342 14.32 2.02 -15.88
C ARG A 342 14.75 0.68 -15.29
N VAL A 343 13.81 -0.14 -14.82
CA VAL A 343 14.11 -1.51 -14.37
C VAL A 343 14.54 -2.38 -15.57
N GLY A 344 13.83 -2.28 -16.70
CA GLY A 344 14.14 -3.04 -17.91
C GLY A 344 15.52 -2.69 -18.49
N LEU A 345 15.91 -1.42 -18.46
CA LEU A 345 17.26 -0.98 -18.84
C LEU A 345 18.34 -1.61 -17.97
N ARG A 346 18.13 -1.67 -16.65
CA ARG A 346 19.09 -2.31 -15.73
C ARG A 346 19.18 -3.82 -15.94
N GLN A 347 18.09 -4.45 -16.36
CA GLN A 347 18.01 -5.88 -16.69
C GLN A 347 18.47 -6.21 -18.12
N GLY A 348 18.78 -5.21 -18.96
CA GLY A 348 19.23 -5.43 -20.34
C GLY A 348 18.12 -5.80 -21.33
N SER A 349 16.87 -5.38 -21.09
CA SER A 349 15.73 -5.65 -21.96
C SER A 349 15.81 -4.87 -23.28
N GLU A 350 15.83 -5.57 -24.42
CA GLU A 350 15.98 -4.96 -25.75
C GLU A 350 14.78 -4.09 -26.18
N ASP A 351 13.58 -4.45 -25.74
CA ASP A 351 12.31 -3.79 -26.08
C ASP A 351 11.97 -2.56 -25.22
N ALA A 352 12.80 -2.23 -24.23
CA ALA A 352 12.48 -1.22 -23.22
C ALA A 352 12.18 0.16 -23.84
N PHE A 353 12.99 0.57 -24.82
CA PHE A 353 12.79 1.86 -25.52
C PHE A 353 11.54 1.88 -26.39
N GLU A 354 11.26 0.79 -27.11
CA GLU A 354 10.06 0.69 -27.95
C GLU A 354 8.79 0.80 -27.11
N ARG A 355 8.74 0.09 -25.98
CA ARG A 355 7.61 0.15 -25.05
C ARG A 355 7.39 1.55 -24.48
N ARG A 356 8.46 2.21 -24.05
CA ARG A 356 8.41 3.60 -23.55
C ARG A 356 7.83 4.54 -24.62
N ASN A 357 8.26 4.38 -25.88
CA ASN A 357 7.76 5.20 -26.98
C ASN A 357 6.29 4.90 -27.31
N GLN A 358 5.87 3.63 -27.28
CA GLN A 358 4.46 3.26 -27.46
C GLN A 358 3.55 3.87 -26.38
N ALA A 359 3.98 3.85 -25.12
CA ALA A 359 3.25 4.49 -24.02
C ALA A 359 3.09 6.01 -24.23
N ARG A 360 4.12 6.67 -24.78
CA ARG A 360 4.03 8.08 -25.17
C ARG A 360 3.06 8.29 -26.34
N GLU A 361 3.17 7.50 -27.41
CA GLU A 361 2.23 7.64 -28.55
C GLU A 361 0.76 7.53 -28.13
N ARG A 362 0.42 6.69 -27.13
CA ARG A 362 -0.95 6.55 -26.58
C ARG A 362 -1.55 7.85 -26.03
N VAL A 363 -0.74 8.83 -25.64
CA VAL A 363 -1.23 10.12 -25.10
C VAL A 363 -0.79 11.33 -25.91
N ARG A 364 -0.08 11.13 -27.03
CA ARG A 364 0.46 12.21 -27.89
C ARG A 364 -0.59 13.19 -28.40
N GLU A 365 -1.81 12.72 -28.63
CA GLU A 365 -2.92 13.57 -29.07
C GLU A 365 -3.42 14.54 -27.97
N LEU A 366 -2.99 14.39 -26.72
CA LEU A 366 -3.39 15.29 -25.64
C LEU A 366 -2.65 16.63 -25.74
N PRO A 367 -3.34 17.79 -25.66
CA PRO A 367 -2.71 19.11 -25.59
C PRO A 367 -1.81 19.35 -24.36
N VAL A 368 -1.75 18.37 -23.46
CA VAL A 368 -1.00 18.38 -22.21
C VAL A 368 0.06 17.27 -22.15
N ALA A 369 0.22 16.47 -23.20
CA ALA A 369 1.09 15.28 -23.24
C ALA A 369 2.52 15.57 -22.77
N GLU A 370 3.15 16.62 -23.31
CA GLU A 370 4.51 17.03 -22.95
C GLU A 370 4.69 17.30 -21.45
N ALA A 371 3.71 17.92 -20.81
CA ALA A 371 3.77 18.17 -19.38
C ALA A 371 3.64 16.87 -18.57
N LEU A 372 2.80 15.93 -19.04
CA LEU A 372 2.62 14.63 -18.40
C LEU A 372 3.89 13.76 -18.49
N TYR A 373 4.53 13.70 -19.66
CA TYR A 373 5.80 12.98 -19.83
C TYR A 373 6.88 13.53 -18.93
N TRP A 374 7.05 14.85 -18.97
CA TRP A 374 8.04 15.51 -18.16
C TRP A 374 7.85 15.19 -16.67
N LEU A 375 6.62 15.31 -16.16
CA LEU A 375 6.39 15.04 -14.74
C LEU A 375 6.59 13.56 -14.37
N ALA A 376 6.17 12.64 -15.23
CA ALA A 376 6.41 11.21 -15.04
C ALA A 376 7.91 10.88 -14.98
N GLU A 377 8.70 11.44 -15.90
CA GLU A 377 10.16 11.26 -15.96
C GLU A 377 10.88 11.86 -14.77
N GLU A 378 10.57 13.10 -14.41
CA GLU A 378 11.18 13.79 -13.28
C GLU A 378 10.88 13.06 -11.96
N CYS A 379 9.64 12.58 -11.76
CA CYS A 379 9.30 11.85 -10.54
C CYS A 379 9.92 10.46 -10.49
N ALA A 380 10.06 9.78 -11.63
CA ALA A 380 10.75 8.49 -11.71
C ALA A 380 12.25 8.62 -11.46
N ASP A 381 12.85 9.79 -11.69
CA ASP A 381 14.24 10.09 -11.35
C ASP A 381 14.42 10.58 -9.90
N LEU A 382 13.58 11.53 -9.48
CA LEU A 382 13.71 12.21 -8.19
C LEU A 382 13.36 11.32 -7.01
N TRP A 383 12.24 10.60 -7.04
CA TRP A 383 11.75 9.88 -5.88
C TRP A 383 12.70 8.78 -5.36
N PRO A 384 13.35 7.97 -6.23
CA PRO A 384 14.38 7.04 -5.77
C PRO A 384 15.56 7.73 -5.08
N ARG A 385 15.94 8.94 -5.52
CA ARG A 385 17.03 9.71 -4.89
C ARG A 385 16.68 10.18 -3.49
N VAL A 386 15.40 10.47 -3.22
CA VAL A 386 14.91 10.88 -1.89
C VAL A 386 15.06 9.75 -0.86
N GLU A 387 15.00 8.49 -1.29
CA GLU A 387 15.21 7.31 -0.45
C GLU A 387 16.70 6.92 -0.30
N SER A 388 17.57 7.50 -1.13
CA SER A 388 19.00 7.16 -1.19
C SER A 388 19.87 8.04 -0.28
N GLU A 389 21.12 7.61 -0.06
CA GLU A 389 22.15 8.41 0.63
C GLU A 389 22.45 9.75 -0.06
N ARG A 390 22.13 9.88 -1.36
CA ARG A 390 22.29 11.11 -2.16
C ARG A 390 20.98 11.90 -2.25
N ARG A 391 20.34 12.10 -1.10
CA ARG A 391 19.08 12.85 -1.02
C ARG A 391 19.26 14.29 -1.52
N PRO A 392 18.38 14.79 -2.41
CA PRO A 392 18.40 16.19 -2.85
C PRO A 392 18.31 17.17 -1.69
N GLY A 393 19.05 18.28 -1.78
CA GLY A 393 19.02 19.35 -0.79
C GLY A 393 17.70 20.12 -0.77
N ALA A 394 17.44 20.88 0.29
CA ALA A 394 16.21 21.67 0.44
C ALA A 394 16.02 22.68 -0.71
N ASP A 395 17.10 23.31 -1.16
CA ASP A 395 17.07 24.28 -2.27
C ASP A 395 16.76 23.60 -3.62
N GLU A 396 17.28 22.39 -3.85
CA GLU A 396 16.98 21.60 -5.05
C GLU A 396 15.50 21.19 -5.09
N LEU A 397 14.95 20.75 -3.95
CA LEU A 397 13.53 20.40 -3.82
C LEU A 397 12.63 21.62 -3.96
N ALA A 398 13.05 22.79 -3.46
CA ALA A 398 12.34 24.05 -3.64
C ALA A 398 12.33 24.50 -5.11
N ALA A 399 13.47 24.41 -5.80
CA ALA A 399 13.57 24.72 -7.23
C ALA A 399 12.70 23.77 -8.08
N TRP A 400 12.74 22.48 -7.77
CA TRP A 400 11.88 21.49 -8.42
C TRP A 400 10.38 21.77 -8.20
N ARG A 401 9.97 22.11 -6.98
CA ARG A 401 8.57 22.49 -6.66
C ARG A 401 8.12 23.72 -7.45
N GLN A 402 8.99 24.73 -7.56
CA GLN A 402 8.72 25.92 -8.36
C GLN A 402 8.52 25.57 -9.84
N GLU A 403 9.35 24.67 -10.37
CA GLU A 403 9.26 24.22 -11.75
C GLU A 403 7.98 23.44 -12.03
N VAL A 404 7.59 22.51 -11.15
CA VAL A 404 6.31 21.80 -11.23
C VAL A 404 5.15 22.80 -11.21
N THR A 405 5.17 23.75 -10.27
CA THR A 405 4.14 24.78 -10.15
C THR A 405 4.06 25.65 -11.42
N ARG A 406 5.19 26.06 -11.97
CA ARG A 406 5.27 26.86 -13.20
C ARG A 406 4.61 26.16 -14.39
N ARG A 407 4.84 24.86 -14.54
CA ARG A 407 4.31 24.05 -15.66
C ARG A 407 2.84 23.65 -15.47
N PHE A 408 2.42 23.33 -14.23
CA PHE A 408 1.11 22.74 -13.97
C PHE A 408 0.05 23.71 -13.46
N ALA A 409 0.42 24.82 -12.79
CA ALA A 409 -0.54 25.69 -12.12
C ALA A 409 -1.51 26.41 -13.09
N LYS A 410 -1.10 26.69 -14.33
CA LYS A 410 -1.92 27.48 -15.27
C LYS A 410 -3.10 26.71 -15.85
N LYS A 411 -2.97 25.41 -16.11
CA LYS A 411 -4.00 24.59 -16.78
C LYS A 411 -4.78 23.77 -15.75
N PRO A 412 -6.12 23.94 -15.59
CA PRO A 412 -6.91 23.19 -14.60
C PRO A 412 -6.82 21.68 -14.74
N VAL A 413 -6.79 21.17 -15.99
CA VAL A 413 -6.65 19.74 -16.27
C VAL A 413 -5.33 19.18 -15.74
N LEU A 414 -4.23 19.93 -15.87
CA LEU A 414 -2.92 19.55 -15.34
C LEU A 414 -2.90 19.59 -13.82
N ARG A 415 -3.47 20.63 -13.20
CA ARG A 415 -3.60 20.68 -11.74
C ARG A 415 -4.37 19.47 -11.21
N LYS A 416 -5.51 19.15 -11.83
CA LYS A 416 -6.34 17.99 -11.48
C LYS A 416 -5.51 16.71 -11.47
N ALA A 417 -4.80 16.45 -12.58
CA ALA A 417 -3.98 15.27 -12.76
C ALA A 417 -2.81 15.20 -11.76
N ALA A 418 -2.07 16.30 -11.59
CA ALA A 418 -0.92 16.35 -10.70
C ALA A 418 -1.30 16.19 -9.22
N ILE A 419 -2.40 16.80 -8.77
CA ILE A 419 -2.89 16.66 -7.39
C ILE A 419 -3.19 15.19 -7.08
N GLU A 420 -3.92 14.49 -7.95
CA GLU A 420 -4.22 13.06 -7.76
C GLU A 420 -2.94 12.22 -7.79
N PHE A 421 -2.06 12.49 -8.76
CA PHE A 421 -0.79 11.78 -8.94
C PHE A 421 0.14 11.89 -7.72
N PHE A 422 0.39 13.10 -7.21
CA PHE A 422 1.30 13.32 -6.07
C PHE A 422 0.78 12.67 -4.79
N LEU A 423 -0.51 12.79 -4.52
CA LEU A 423 -1.11 12.19 -3.33
C LEU A 423 -1.10 10.65 -3.39
N TRP A 424 -1.08 10.09 -4.60
CA TRP A 424 -1.17 8.65 -4.80
C TRP A 424 0.18 7.96 -4.97
N CYS A 425 1.02 8.43 -5.89
CA CYS A 425 2.21 7.71 -6.35
C CYS A 425 3.47 8.04 -5.56
N ALA A 426 3.54 9.19 -4.90
CA ALA A 426 4.74 9.57 -4.17
C ALA A 426 5.00 8.59 -3.00
N PRO A 427 6.21 8.02 -2.89
CA PRO A 427 6.57 7.14 -1.79
C PRO A 427 6.53 7.88 -0.45
N ASP A 428 6.58 7.15 0.66
CA ASP A 428 6.45 7.76 1.98
C ASP A 428 7.63 8.69 2.31
N ALA A 429 8.83 8.39 1.82
CA ALA A 429 10.01 9.27 1.93
C ALA A 429 9.84 10.62 1.19
N ALA A 430 8.98 10.67 0.16
CA ALA A 430 8.68 11.87 -0.62
C ALA A 430 7.29 12.46 -0.29
N ALA A 431 6.63 11.97 0.77
CA ALA A 431 5.26 12.37 1.12
C ALA A 431 5.16 13.88 1.40
N SER A 432 6.07 14.41 2.22
CA SER A 432 6.11 15.83 2.61
C SER A 432 6.26 16.74 1.38
N GLU A 433 7.14 16.35 0.43
CA GLU A 433 7.34 17.10 -0.80
C GLU A 433 6.11 17.05 -1.71
N ALA A 434 5.46 15.89 -1.82
CA ALA A 434 4.23 15.73 -2.59
C ALA A 434 3.06 16.56 -2.01
N GLU A 435 2.96 16.67 -0.69
CA GLU A 435 1.98 17.51 -0.01
C GLU A 435 2.24 19.00 -0.26
N LEU A 436 3.49 19.46 -0.15
CA LEU A 436 3.88 20.85 -0.44
C LEU A 436 3.65 21.24 -1.90
N VAL A 437 3.93 20.33 -2.84
CA VAL A 437 3.59 20.54 -4.26
C VAL A 437 2.08 20.61 -4.45
N THR A 438 1.33 19.71 -3.80
CA THR A 438 -0.15 19.71 -3.87
C THR A 438 -0.71 21.05 -3.37
N LEU A 439 -0.22 21.56 -2.24
CA LEU A 439 -0.60 22.88 -1.72
C LEU A 439 -0.28 24.01 -2.70
N SER A 440 0.87 23.93 -3.37
CA SER A 440 1.27 24.91 -4.39
C SER A 440 0.34 24.87 -5.62
N LEU A 441 -0.24 23.71 -5.93
CA LEU A 441 -1.15 23.51 -7.05
C LEU A 441 -2.61 23.85 -6.73
N VAL A 442 -3.09 23.72 -5.48
CA VAL A 442 -4.47 24.07 -5.13
C VAL A 442 -4.64 25.60 -5.19
N LYS A 443 -5.23 26.12 -6.28
CA LYS A 443 -5.42 27.57 -6.49
C LYS A 443 -6.88 28.00 -6.45
N THR A 444 -7.79 27.14 -6.89
CA THR A 444 -9.20 27.51 -7.07
C THR A 444 -10.15 26.73 -6.17
N GLY A 445 -11.38 27.22 -6.04
CA GLY A 445 -12.45 26.47 -5.36
C GLY A 445 -12.79 25.13 -6.03
N THR A 446 -12.54 24.98 -7.34
CA THR A 446 -12.71 23.70 -8.04
C THR A 446 -11.66 22.69 -7.62
N ASP A 447 -10.41 23.13 -7.45
CA ASP A 447 -9.30 22.29 -6.99
C ASP A 447 -9.58 21.81 -5.55
N ARG A 448 -10.09 22.68 -4.67
CA ARG A 448 -10.52 22.30 -3.31
C ARG A 448 -11.70 21.30 -3.30
N ARG A 449 -12.64 21.42 -4.24
CA ARG A 449 -13.73 20.43 -4.39
C ARG A 449 -13.20 19.08 -4.85
N GLN A 450 -12.27 19.08 -5.80
CA GLN A 450 -11.61 17.86 -6.24
C GLN A 450 -10.83 17.20 -5.11
N LEU A 451 -10.03 17.95 -4.35
CA LEU A 451 -9.28 17.43 -3.21
C LEU A 451 -10.21 16.76 -2.20
N ARG A 452 -11.38 17.35 -1.90
CA ARG A 452 -12.39 16.71 -1.04
C ARG A 452 -12.93 15.41 -1.62
N ARG A 453 -13.15 15.32 -2.95
CA ARG A 453 -13.56 14.07 -3.61
C ARG A 453 -12.49 12.98 -3.50
N LEU A 454 -11.20 13.35 -3.51
CA LEU A 454 -10.11 12.40 -3.26
C LEU A 454 -10.12 11.84 -1.83
N GLY A 455 -10.91 12.40 -0.91
CA GLY A 455 -11.15 11.80 0.42
C GLY A 455 -11.87 10.45 0.37
N GLU A 456 -12.54 10.15 -0.74
CA GLU A 456 -13.20 8.87 -1.02
C GLU A 456 -12.36 7.96 -1.95
N HIS A 457 -11.11 8.33 -2.23
CA HIS A 457 -10.25 7.58 -3.13
C HIS A 457 -10.00 6.13 -2.63
N PRO A 458 -9.90 5.11 -3.51
CA PRO A 458 -9.69 3.71 -3.11
C PRO A 458 -8.42 3.50 -2.26
N SER A 459 -7.36 4.22 -2.58
CA SER A 459 -6.09 4.19 -1.84
C SER A 459 -6.20 4.85 -0.46
N THR A 460 -5.90 4.09 0.59
CA THR A 460 -5.84 4.59 1.98
C THR A 460 -4.83 5.72 2.15
N ARG A 461 -3.68 5.66 1.47
CA ARG A 461 -2.63 6.70 1.49
C ARG A 461 -3.19 8.04 1.02
N VAL A 462 -3.88 8.04 -0.13
CA VAL A 462 -4.52 9.26 -0.67
C VAL A 462 -5.51 9.83 0.34
N ARG A 463 -6.38 8.99 0.94
CA ARG A 463 -7.37 9.46 1.92
C ARG A 463 -6.74 10.13 3.13
N PHE A 464 -5.64 9.60 3.67
CA PHE A 464 -4.93 10.21 4.80
C PHE A 464 -4.26 11.53 4.42
N ARG A 465 -3.54 11.58 3.30
CA ARG A 465 -2.89 12.81 2.82
C ARG A 465 -3.91 13.91 2.50
N VAL A 466 -5.06 13.55 1.90
CA VAL A 466 -6.17 14.48 1.67
C VAL A 466 -6.74 15.04 2.97
N ARG A 467 -6.87 14.23 4.03
CA ARG A 467 -7.31 14.72 5.34
C ARG A 467 -6.32 15.72 5.93
N ALA A 468 -5.02 15.43 5.86
CA ALA A 468 -3.97 16.35 6.32
C ALA A 468 -4.02 17.69 5.58
N ILE A 469 -4.09 17.66 4.25
CA ILE A 469 -4.16 18.87 3.41
C ILE A 469 -5.48 19.64 3.62
N ASN A 470 -6.61 18.95 3.75
CA ASN A 470 -7.88 19.63 4.02
C ASN A 470 -7.91 20.28 5.41
N ALA A 471 -7.32 19.65 6.43
CA ALA A 471 -7.17 20.27 7.74
C ALA A 471 -6.37 21.59 7.62
N TRP A 472 -5.26 21.55 6.88
CA TRP A 472 -4.46 22.73 6.59
C TRP A 472 -5.24 23.83 5.84
N LEU A 473 -6.03 23.48 4.82
CA LEU A 473 -6.81 24.43 4.03
C LEU A 473 -8.04 25.01 4.75
N THR A 474 -8.60 24.28 5.73
CA THR A 474 -9.86 24.66 6.40
C THR A 474 -9.62 25.56 7.61
N HIS A 475 -8.53 25.35 8.34
CA HIS A 475 -8.21 26.16 9.53
C HIS A 475 -7.60 27.52 9.19
N GLY A 476 -7.24 27.76 7.92
CA GLY A 476 -6.81 29.06 7.42
C GLY A 476 -5.47 29.52 8.01
N ALA A 477 -4.77 30.33 7.23
CA ALA A 477 -3.44 30.81 7.59
C ALA A 477 -3.41 31.87 8.72
N GLU A 478 -4.56 32.25 9.26
CA GLU A 478 -4.64 33.16 10.41
C GLU A 478 -4.47 32.42 11.76
N SER A 479 -4.35 31.08 11.72
CA SER A 479 -3.82 30.26 12.82
C SER A 479 -2.51 29.53 12.47
N ALA A 480 -1.96 29.80 11.27
CA ALA A 480 -0.62 29.40 10.83
C ALA A 480 -0.18 30.35 9.69
N PRO A 481 0.78 31.27 9.89
CA PRO A 481 0.94 32.46 9.05
C PRO A 481 1.08 32.15 7.55
N GLU A 482 0.43 32.98 6.71
CA GLU A 482 0.46 32.89 5.24
C GLU A 482 1.89 32.96 4.68
N PRO A 483 2.12 32.39 3.47
CA PRO A 483 3.44 32.14 2.93
C PRO A 483 4.01 33.41 2.31
N ALA A 484 4.64 34.25 3.13
CA ALA A 484 5.84 34.93 2.68
C ALA A 484 6.91 33.84 2.53
N THR A 485 7.48 33.72 1.33
CA THR A 485 8.69 32.91 1.07
C THR A 485 9.63 33.00 2.27
N PRO A 486 9.91 31.90 2.99
CA PRO A 486 10.65 31.99 4.23
C PRO A 486 12.09 32.32 3.88
N ALA A 487 12.51 33.53 4.24
CA ALA A 487 13.91 33.96 4.16
C ALA A 487 14.80 33.21 5.17
N THR A 488 14.23 32.34 6.02
CA THR A 488 14.96 31.62 7.08
C THR A 488 14.47 30.18 7.27
N LEU A 489 15.42 29.29 7.61
CA LEU A 489 15.23 27.86 7.90
C LEU A 489 14.11 27.58 8.93
N THR A 490 13.93 28.50 9.88
CA THR A 490 12.88 28.47 10.91
C THR A 490 11.47 28.53 10.32
N GLY A 491 11.28 29.23 9.19
CA GLY A 491 10.00 29.26 8.48
C GLY A 491 9.69 27.93 7.77
N ALA A 492 10.70 27.24 7.25
CA ALA A 492 10.55 25.90 6.67
C ALA A 492 10.22 24.83 7.72
N LEU A 493 10.84 24.92 8.91
CA LEU A 493 10.55 24.03 10.05
C LEU A 493 9.15 24.26 10.64
N ARG A 494 8.68 25.53 10.72
CA ARG A 494 7.29 25.86 11.07
C ARG A 494 6.28 25.23 10.10
N HIS A 495 6.60 25.20 8.80
CA HIS A 495 5.77 24.55 7.78
C HIS A 495 5.73 23.02 7.90
N LEU A 496 6.85 22.38 8.24
CA LEU A 496 6.94 20.92 8.37
C LEU A 496 6.23 20.39 9.63
N ARG A 497 6.34 21.11 10.76
CA ARG A 497 5.66 20.77 12.02
C ARG A 497 4.14 20.96 11.93
N ALA A 498 3.67 22.01 11.26
CA ALA A 498 2.24 22.27 11.06
C ALA A 498 1.59 21.33 10.04
N ALA A 499 2.36 20.78 9.09
CA ALA A 499 1.87 19.84 8.09
C ALA A 499 1.77 18.38 8.60
N GLY A 500 2.25 18.07 9.81
CA GLY A 500 2.33 16.69 10.30
C GLY A 500 3.24 15.78 9.45
N ALA A 501 4.06 16.39 8.59
CA ALA A 501 4.84 15.72 7.55
C ALA A 501 6.19 15.16 8.07
N MET A 502 6.38 15.11 9.38
CA MET A 502 7.52 14.50 10.03
C MET A 502 7.07 13.49 11.08
N THR A 503 7.10 12.22 10.70
CA THR A 503 7.31 11.10 11.63
C THR A 503 8.66 10.48 11.27
N LEU A 504 9.73 11.06 11.79
CA LEU A 504 11.08 10.51 11.69
C LEU A 504 11.62 10.42 13.12
N GLY A 505 12.29 9.30 13.44
CA GLY A 505 12.56 8.83 14.79
C GLY A 505 13.17 9.85 15.76
N GLY A 506 13.01 9.57 17.05
CA GLY A 506 13.49 10.44 18.14
C GLY A 506 14.91 10.94 17.90
N GLY A 507 15.16 12.21 18.29
CA GLY A 507 16.43 12.91 18.12
C GLY A 507 17.67 12.08 18.51
N ARG A 508 18.82 12.44 17.97
CA ARG A 508 20.11 11.75 18.17
C ARG A 508 20.69 11.97 19.57
N THR A 509 20.12 12.89 20.34
CA THR A 509 20.53 13.25 21.70
C THR A 509 19.44 12.91 22.70
N TRP A 510 19.74 13.10 23.98
CA TRP A 510 18.76 12.97 25.08
C TRP A 510 17.58 13.97 24.99
N LEU A 511 17.68 15.00 24.14
CA LEU A 511 16.55 15.87 23.82
C LEU A 511 15.41 15.07 23.18
N LYS A 512 15.73 14.01 22.43
CA LYS A 512 14.78 13.13 21.71
C LYS A 512 13.87 13.88 20.73
N ASP A 513 14.22 15.10 20.37
CA ASP A 513 13.51 15.97 19.43
C ASP A 513 14.48 16.34 18.30
N ARG A 514 14.27 15.74 17.13
CA ARG A 514 15.12 15.95 15.96
C ARG A 514 15.01 17.37 15.41
N ASP A 515 13.82 17.97 15.48
CA ASP A 515 13.57 19.31 14.95
C ASP A 515 14.30 20.35 15.82
N LEU A 516 14.30 20.13 17.13
CA LEU A 516 15.05 20.95 18.08
C LEU A 516 16.56 20.82 17.87
N GLU A 517 17.06 19.60 17.64
CA GLU A 517 18.47 19.38 17.33
C GLU A 517 18.89 20.04 16.00
N GLU A 518 18.06 19.93 14.95
CA GLU A 518 18.30 20.59 13.67
C GLU A 518 18.22 22.12 13.78
N LEU A 519 17.32 22.64 14.63
CA LEU A 519 17.22 24.07 14.94
C LEU A 519 18.50 24.57 15.62
N LEU A 520 18.96 23.90 16.67
CA LEU A 520 20.20 24.25 17.39
C LEU A 520 21.41 24.20 16.45
N LEU A 521 21.55 23.11 15.70
CA LEU A 521 22.63 22.96 14.71
C LEU A 521 22.60 24.07 13.66
N GLY A 522 21.43 24.36 13.09
CA GLY A 522 21.25 25.39 12.07
C GLY A 522 21.53 26.79 12.59
N ALA A 523 21.13 27.08 13.84
CA ALA A 523 21.37 28.35 14.50
C ALA A 523 22.86 28.61 14.75
N PHE A 524 23.55 27.65 15.38
CA PHE A 524 24.99 27.79 15.63
C PHE A 524 25.80 27.81 14.32
N SER A 525 25.36 27.08 13.29
CA SER A 525 26.01 27.10 11.98
C SER A 525 25.92 28.46 11.29
N ARG A 526 24.86 29.25 11.53
CA ARG A 526 24.74 30.62 11.01
C ARG A 526 25.75 31.54 11.69
N VAL A 527 25.79 31.54 13.02
CA VAL A 527 26.75 32.33 13.81
C VAL A 527 28.18 32.04 13.35
N GLU A 528 28.51 30.76 13.22
CA GLU A 528 29.83 30.30 12.82
C GLU A 528 30.21 30.74 11.39
N ARG A 529 29.26 30.67 10.46
CA ARG A 529 29.43 31.11 9.06
C ARG A 529 29.59 32.62 8.98
N ASP A 530 28.77 33.38 9.69
CA ASP A 530 28.79 34.86 9.69
C ASP A 530 30.04 35.41 10.38
N PHE A 531 30.50 34.73 11.44
CA PHE A 531 31.79 35.00 12.05
C PHE A 531 32.94 34.72 11.05
N SER A 532 32.94 33.53 10.44
CA SER A 532 33.97 33.14 9.46
C SER A 532 34.00 34.10 8.26
N ALA A 533 32.84 34.53 7.76
CA ALA A 533 32.73 35.48 6.65
C ALA A 533 33.37 36.84 6.97
N ARG A 534 33.23 37.32 8.21
CA ARG A 534 33.81 38.59 8.68
C ARG A 534 35.27 38.46 9.15
N TYR A 535 35.76 37.25 9.36
CA TYR A 535 37.13 36.99 9.86
C TYR A 535 38.24 37.67 9.02
N PRO A 536 38.21 37.68 7.66
CA PRO A 536 39.21 38.36 6.84
C PRO A 536 39.28 39.88 7.04
N GLU A 537 38.23 40.51 7.55
CA GLU A 537 38.23 41.96 7.86
C GLU A 537 38.81 42.23 9.25
N HIS A 538 38.66 41.27 10.17
CA HIS A 538 38.99 41.42 11.59
C HIS A 538 40.23 40.63 12.04
N PHE A 539 40.93 39.88 11.18
CA PHE A 539 42.06 39.01 11.58
C PHE A 539 43.21 39.74 12.33
N ARG A 540 43.34 41.06 12.13
CA ARG A 540 44.33 41.90 12.82
C ARG A 540 43.94 42.21 14.27
N GLU A 541 42.67 42.05 14.63
CA GLU A 541 42.21 42.22 16.01
C GLU A 541 42.82 41.17 16.93
N ASP A 542 42.91 41.49 18.22
CA ASP A 542 43.39 40.55 19.23
C ASP A 542 42.48 39.30 19.32
N GLU A 543 43.07 38.15 19.63
CA GLU A 543 42.35 36.87 19.78
C GLU A 543 41.21 37.00 20.80
N ALA A 544 41.43 37.73 21.90
CA ALA A 544 40.41 37.97 22.92
C ALA A 544 39.22 38.76 22.36
N ARG A 545 39.46 39.73 21.46
CA ARG A 545 38.40 40.54 20.84
C ARG A 545 37.58 39.73 19.84
N LEU A 546 38.24 38.86 19.07
CA LEU A 546 37.57 37.93 18.15
C LEU A 546 36.69 36.93 18.91
N VAL A 547 37.19 36.39 20.01
CA VAL A 547 36.42 35.51 20.90
C VAL A 547 35.22 36.25 21.51
N THR A 548 35.39 37.48 21.98
CA THR A 548 34.25 38.29 22.48
C THR A 548 33.15 38.41 21.43
N ARG A 549 33.47 38.76 20.17
CA ARG A 549 32.47 38.87 19.09
C ARG A 549 31.74 37.54 18.85
N LEU A 550 32.48 36.42 18.80
CA LEU A 550 31.88 35.11 18.62
C LEU A 550 30.93 34.74 19.77
N LEU A 551 31.31 35.04 21.02
CA LEU A 551 30.47 34.80 22.20
C LEU A 551 29.24 35.72 22.23
N GLU A 552 29.38 36.98 21.80
CA GLU A 552 28.26 37.90 21.63
C GLU A 552 27.27 37.37 20.59
N ASP A 553 27.75 36.97 19.41
CA ASP A 553 26.89 36.42 18.35
C ASP A 553 26.18 35.14 18.82
N LEU A 554 26.89 34.24 19.54
CA LEU A 554 26.29 33.07 20.15
C LEU A 554 25.22 33.45 21.19
N ARG A 555 25.47 34.43 22.06
CA ARG A 555 24.49 34.89 23.05
C ARG A 555 23.22 35.40 22.39
N HIS A 556 23.33 36.26 21.37
CA HIS A 556 22.17 36.78 20.65
C HIS A 556 21.38 35.67 19.95
N GLU A 557 22.06 34.66 19.40
CA GLU A 557 21.38 33.52 18.79
C GLU A 557 20.66 32.65 19.85
N PHE A 558 21.25 32.42 21.02
CA PHE A 558 20.58 31.75 22.14
C PHE A 558 19.33 32.53 22.60
N GLU A 559 19.41 33.86 22.68
CA GLU A 559 18.27 34.72 22.99
C GLU A 559 17.18 34.62 21.91
N SER A 560 17.56 34.56 20.63
CA SER A 560 16.64 34.36 19.50
C SER A 560 15.95 33.00 19.58
N ILE A 561 16.69 31.92 19.84
CA ILE A 561 16.14 30.56 19.99
C ILE A 561 15.17 30.53 21.17
N ARG A 562 15.52 31.14 22.30
CA ARG A 562 14.65 31.24 23.48
C ARG A 562 13.36 32.00 23.16
N SER A 563 13.46 33.13 22.46
CA SER A 563 12.31 33.89 21.99
C SER A 563 11.42 33.05 21.06
N ASP A 564 12.01 32.39 20.07
CA ASP A 564 11.30 31.51 19.14
C ASP A 564 10.58 30.35 19.84
N LEU A 565 11.25 29.68 20.79
CA LEU A 565 10.65 28.62 21.60
C LEU A 565 9.49 29.13 22.47
N SER A 566 9.62 30.34 23.04
CA SER A 566 8.55 30.95 23.84
C SER A 566 7.33 31.34 22.98
N ILE A 567 7.54 31.83 21.76
CA ILE A 567 6.47 32.18 20.82
C ILE A 567 5.73 30.93 20.36
N LEU A 568 6.46 29.86 20.03
CA LEU A 568 5.90 28.57 19.58
C LEU A 568 4.94 27.94 20.60
N LEU A 569 5.04 28.30 21.89
CA LEU A 569 4.35 27.63 22.99
C LEU A 569 3.36 28.53 23.74
N SER A 570 3.25 29.79 23.32
CA SER A 570 2.22 30.74 23.77
C SER A 570 0.76 30.30 23.51
N GLN A 571 0.54 29.17 22.83
CA GLN A 571 -0.77 28.52 22.62
C GLN A 571 -1.16 27.51 23.73
N GLY A 572 -0.57 27.60 24.92
CA GLY A 572 -1.10 26.95 26.14
C GLY A 572 -0.39 25.68 26.61
N GLN A 573 0.88 25.46 26.22
CA GLN A 573 1.71 24.37 26.79
C GLN A 573 3.00 24.90 27.42
N PRO A 574 3.50 24.29 28.51
CA PRO A 574 4.76 24.70 29.13
C PRO A 574 5.95 24.50 28.18
N VAL A 575 6.95 25.38 28.27
CA VAL A 575 8.17 25.29 27.48
C VAL A 575 8.93 24.00 27.84
N PRO A 576 9.07 23.01 26.93
CA PRO A 576 9.69 21.73 27.25
C PRO A 576 11.21 21.85 27.41
N LEU A 577 11.83 22.94 26.93
CA LEU A 577 13.27 23.20 27.04
C LEU A 577 13.55 24.70 27.27
N GLU A 578 14.13 25.04 28.42
CA GLU A 578 14.70 26.36 28.70
C GLU A 578 16.20 26.32 28.39
N LEU A 579 16.66 27.28 27.59
CA LEU A 579 18.06 27.45 27.20
C LEU A 579 18.51 28.87 27.56
N ASP A 580 19.66 28.99 28.19
CA ASP A 580 20.30 30.27 28.48
C ASP A 580 21.81 30.17 28.29
N LEU A 581 22.41 31.23 27.75
CA LEU A 581 23.85 31.37 27.62
C LEU A 581 24.27 32.71 28.20
N GLN A 582 25.19 32.67 29.13
CA GLN A 582 25.83 33.85 29.70
C GLN A 582 27.34 33.67 29.58
N TYR A 583 28.08 34.76 29.45
CA TYR A 583 29.54 34.69 29.54
C TYR A 583 30.07 35.87 30.32
N ARG A 584 31.17 35.65 31.02
CA ARG A 584 31.91 36.66 31.78
C ARG A 584 33.40 36.55 31.50
N ARG A 585 34.10 37.68 31.57
CA ARG A 585 35.56 37.72 31.51
C ARG A 585 36.10 37.63 32.93
N ALA A 586 37.07 36.74 33.18
CA ALA A 586 37.58 36.52 34.55
C ALA A 586 38.45 37.69 35.06
N ARG A 587 39.00 38.50 34.16
CA ARG A 587 39.77 39.71 34.47
C ARG A 587 39.23 40.87 33.63
N GLU A 588 38.57 41.83 34.28
CA GLU A 588 38.35 43.15 33.67
C GLU A 588 39.67 43.92 33.66
N PRO A 589 40.05 44.58 32.55
CA PRO A 589 41.18 45.49 32.57
C PRO A 589 40.85 46.68 33.49
N VAL A 590 41.46 46.72 34.66
CA VAL A 590 41.44 47.93 35.51
C VAL A 590 42.36 48.95 34.85
N GLU A 591 41.82 50.10 34.45
CA GLU A 591 42.62 51.22 33.94
C GLU A 591 43.65 51.63 35.01
N GLY A 592 44.94 51.47 34.71
CA GLY A 592 46.04 51.94 35.56
C GLY A 592 46.87 50.88 36.28
N GLU A 593 46.55 49.58 36.19
CA GLU A 593 47.47 48.53 36.68
C GLU A 593 48.62 48.28 35.68
N PRO A 594 49.89 48.18 36.13
CA PRO A 594 50.98 47.73 35.27
C PRO A 594 50.69 46.32 34.77
N ALA A 595 50.96 46.08 33.48
CA ALA A 595 50.79 44.78 32.86
C ALA A 595 51.49 43.70 33.70
N PRO A 596 50.82 42.59 34.06
CA PRO A 596 51.42 41.55 34.89
C PRO A 596 52.72 41.04 34.23
N GLU A 597 53.82 41.05 34.99
CA GLU A 597 55.19 40.72 34.56
C GLU A 597 55.38 39.25 34.12
N SER A 598 54.35 38.41 34.19
CA SER A 598 54.34 37.11 33.52
C SER A 598 53.56 37.22 32.22
N ALA A 599 54.27 37.40 31.10
CA ALA A 599 53.71 37.24 29.77
C ALA A 599 53.10 35.83 29.66
N ARG A 600 51.78 35.71 29.86
CA ARG A 600 51.06 34.48 29.53
C ARG A 600 51.38 34.18 28.06
N PRO A 601 51.85 32.96 27.73
CA PRO A 601 52.12 32.65 26.34
C PRO A 601 50.78 32.76 25.59
N ALA A 602 50.78 33.43 24.43
CA ALA A 602 49.80 33.31 23.33
C ALA A 602 48.34 32.88 23.69
N GLY A 603 47.28 33.56 23.25
CA GLY A 603 45.96 32.90 23.10
C GLY A 603 45.05 32.92 24.31
N VAL A 604 43.81 32.47 24.06
CA VAL A 604 42.66 32.74 24.92
C VAL A 604 42.08 31.44 25.45
N GLU A 605 42.07 31.27 26.76
CA GLU A 605 41.42 30.13 27.42
C GLU A 605 39.95 30.45 27.72
N LEU A 606 39.05 29.55 27.30
CA LEU A 606 37.63 29.57 27.64
C LEU A 606 37.28 28.36 28.50
N ALA A 607 36.34 28.54 29.42
CA ALA A 607 35.62 27.43 30.05
C ALA A 607 34.16 27.46 29.65
N PHE A 608 33.68 26.41 28.98
CA PHE A 608 32.25 26.17 28.80
C PHE A 608 31.72 25.37 29.99
N VAL A 609 30.89 26.01 30.81
CA VAL A 609 30.24 25.41 31.98
C VAL A 609 28.82 25.05 31.60
N LEU A 610 28.57 23.76 31.39
CA LEU A 610 27.25 23.23 31.08
C LEU A 610 26.54 22.82 32.37
N LYS A 611 25.41 23.48 32.64
CA LYS A 611 24.45 23.13 33.71
C LYS A 611 23.24 22.49 33.04
N VAL A 612 23.02 21.19 33.27
CA VAL A 612 21.85 20.47 32.75
C VAL A 612 20.96 20.06 33.90
N GLU A 613 19.68 20.38 33.80
CA GLU A 613 18.62 19.96 34.71
C GLU A 613 17.52 19.27 33.89
N VAL A 614 17.33 17.97 34.12
CA VAL A 614 16.26 17.19 33.49
C VAL A 614 15.35 16.71 34.60
N ASP A 615 14.08 17.17 34.56
CA ASP A 615 13.09 16.87 35.60
C ASP A 615 13.05 15.39 35.93
N SER A 616 13.15 15.08 37.24
CA SER A 616 13.10 13.72 37.78
C SER A 616 14.15 12.74 37.23
N PHE A 617 15.18 13.22 36.52
CA PHE A 617 16.21 12.38 35.91
C PHE A 617 17.62 12.72 36.40
N LEU A 618 18.13 13.93 36.15
CA LEU A 618 19.50 14.29 36.48
C LEU A 618 19.71 15.81 36.55
N THR A 619 20.48 16.25 37.54
CA THR A 619 21.08 17.59 37.59
C THR A 619 22.60 17.44 37.56
N THR A 620 23.28 18.02 36.58
CA THR A 620 24.75 17.94 36.45
C THR A 620 25.35 19.29 36.05
N LYS A 621 26.52 19.61 36.60
CA LYS A 621 27.36 20.77 36.22
C LYS A 621 28.71 20.24 35.74
N ARG A 622 29.09 20.54 34.49
CA ARG A 622 30.32 20.05 33.85
C ARG A 622 31.06 21.20 33.20
N ALA A 623 32.39 21.15 33.21
CA ALA A 623 33.22 22.16 32.56
C ALA A 623 34.08 21.54 31.45
N VAL A 624 34.14 22.23 30.31
CA VAL A 624 35.08 21.95 29.21
C VAL A 624 36.04 23.12 29.10
N LEU A 625 37.34 22.83 28.99
CA LEU A 625 38.35 23.86 28.73
C LEU A 625 38.66 23.93 27.23
N VAL A 626 38.64 25.14 26.67
CA VAL A 626 38.86 25.38 25.26
C VAL A 626 39.95 26.43 25.08
N LEU A 627 41.00 26.10 24.34
CA LEU A 627 42.03 27.06 23.96
C LEU A 627 41.75 27.60 22.56
N ALA A 628 41.37 28.87 22.47
CA ALA A 628 41.08 29.53 21.20
C ALA A 628 42.35 30.10 20.55
N ARG A 629 42.43 29.91 19.24
CA ARG A 629 43.58 30.28 18.42
C ARG A 629 43.19 30.80 17.06
N LYS A 630 43.73 31.96 16.69
CA LYS A 630 43.50 32.57 15.38
C LYS A 630 44.57 32.14 14.37
N LEU A 631 44.15 31.95 13.11
CA LEU A 631 45.08 31.78 12.00
C LEU A 631 45.65 33.14 11.57
N GLU A 632 46.97 33.30 11.66
CA GLU A 632 47.65 34.52 11.23
C GLU A 632 47.68 34.67 9.69
N HIS A 633 47.63 35.91 9.22
CA HIS A 633 47.80 36.26 7.81
C HIS A 633 49.05 37.13 7.63
N ARG A 634 50.00 36.68 6.79
CA ARG A 634 51.29 37.34 6.53
C ARG A 634 51.55 37.45 5.03
N GLY A 635 50.62 38.07 4.31
CA GLY A 635 50.59 38.12 2.83
C GLY A 635 49.77 36.97 2.25
N GLU A 636 49.89 35.77 2.83
CA GLU A 636 48.99 34.64 2.68
C GLU A 636 48.57 34.09 4.05
N TRP A 637 47.51 33.27 4.07
CA TRP A 637 47.09 32.56 5.28
C TRP A 637 48.16 31.54 5.69
N ALA A 638 48.64 31.64 6.94
CA ALA A 638 49.74 30.80 7.41
C ALA A 638 49.45 29.31 7.20
N PRO A 639 50.44 28.48 6.82
CA PRO A 639 50.26 27.04 6.66
C PRO A 639 50.17 26.30 8.00
N ASN A 640 50.58 26.93 9.10
CA ASN A 640 50.56 26.37 10.44
C ASN A 640 49.92 27.34 11.43
N LEU A 641 49.16 26.80 12.39
CA LEU A 641 48.61 27.52 13.53
C LEU A 641 49.67 27.61 14.62
N ARG A 642 49.86 28.79 15.21
CA ARG A 642 50.80 29.01 16.30
C ARG A 642 50.17 28.61 17.63
N LEU A 643 50.59 27.45 18.13
CA LEU A 643 50.07 26.86 19.34
C LEU A 643 51.19 26.08 20.01
N GLY A 644 51.58 26.50 21.22
CA GLY A 644 52.66 25.88 21.99
C GLY A 644 52.24 24.54 22.57
N ARG A 645 53.11 23.54 22.49
CA ARG A 645 52.86 22.21 23.04
C ARG A 645 52.59 22.28 24.54
N GLU A 646 53.37 23.09 25.26
CA GLU A 646 53.20 23.31 26.69
C GLU A 646 51.80 23.82 27.06
N GLN A 647 51.16 24.60 26.18
CA GLN A 647 49.79 25.09 26.40
C GLN A 647 48.78 23.96 26.25
N VAL A 648 48.97 23.09 25.25
CA VAL A 648 48.10 21.92 25.03
C VAL A 648 48.30 20.89 26.15
N ASP A 649 49.54 20.61 26.53
CA ASP A 649 49.89 19.71 27.64
C ASP A 649 49.39 20.28 28.98
N GLY A 650 49.47 21.60 29.16
CA GLY A 650 48.91 22.30 30.31
C GLY A 650 47.39 22.17 30.40
N LEU A 651 46.68 22.29 29.27
CA LEU A 651 45.23 22.12 29.19
C LEU A 651 44.84 20.65 29.50
N LEU A 652 45.54 19.69 28.90
CA LEU A 652 45.33 18.26 29.12
C LEU A 652 45.65 17.79 30.54
N GLY A 653 46.65 18.41 31.20
CA GLY A 653 46.96 18.17 32.59
C GLY A 653 45.86 18.64 33.55
N GLN A 654 45.01 19.57 33.11
CA GLN A 654 43.88 20.07 33.89
C GLN A 654 42.65 19.18 33.70
N THR A 655 42.30 18.84 32.45
CA THR A 655 41.20 17.92 32.16
C THR A 655 41.38 17.21 30.83
N GLU A 656 40.83 16.00 30.73
CA GLU A 656 40.74 15.29 29.44
C GLU A 656 39.63 15.88 28.54
N ALA A 657 38.65 16.58 29.13
CA ALA A 657 37.60 17.31 28.41
C ALA A 657 38.12 18.66 27.93
N SER A 658 39.17 18.64 27.10
CA SER A 658 39.86 19.81 26.58
C SER A 658 39.89 19.86 25.07
N PHE A 659 39.66 21.04 24.50
CA PHE A 659 39.58 21.26 23.06
C PHE A 659 40.38 22.50 22.63
N CYS A 660 40.69 22.58 21.35
CA CYS A 660 41.22 23.78 20.71
C CYS A 660 40.18 24.29 19.70
N LEU A 661 39.90 25.58 19.75
CA LEU A 661 39.05 26.30 18.82
C LEU A 661 39.93 27.10 17.87
N PHE A 662 39.99 26.74 16.60
CA PHE A 662 40.73 27.50 15.59
C PHE A 662 39.80 28.43 14.81
N LEU A 663 40.12 29.73 14.85
CA LEU A 663 39.44 30.79 14.13
C LEU A 663 40.13 30.96 12.77
N VAL A 664 39.38 30.71 11.69
CA VAL A 664 39.92 30.60 10.34
C VAL A 664 39.08 31.39 9.32
N PRO A 665 39.67 31.78 8.18
CA PRO A 665 38.93 32.41 7.08
C PRO A 665 37.99 31.43 6.36
N PRO A 666 36.96 31.95 5.67
CA PRO A 666 35.96 31.13 5.01
C PRO A 666 36.49 30.45 3.75
N SER A 667 37.60 30.95 3.19
CA SER A 667 38.28 30.38 2.00
C SER A 667 38.89 29.00 2.25
N LEU A 668 39.11 28.62 3.52
CA LEU A 668 39.57 27.28 3.87
C LEU A 668 38.39 26.35 4.14
N ARG A 669 37.49 26.79 5.03
CA ARG A 669 36.19 26.18 5.34
C ARG A 669 35.37 27.27 6.02
N ALA A 670 34.10 27.44 5.64
CA ALA A 670 33.23 28.50 6.19
C ALA A 670 32.70 28.16 7.61
N GLU A 671 33.61 27.73 8.49
CA GLU A 671 33.33 27.34 9.86
C GLU A 671 34.57 27.49 10.76
N CYS A 672 34.36 27.60 12.07
CA CYS A 672 35.39 27.52 13.10
C CYS A 672 35.74 26.04 13.38
N TRP A 673 36.99 25.76 13.70
CA TRP A 673 37.44 24.36 13.83
C TRP A 673 37.59 23.98 15.30
N MET A 674 36.76 23.04 15.74
CA MET A 674 36.87 22.39 17.05
C MET A 674 37.64 21.07 16.94
N VAL A 675 38.73 20.95 17.70
CA VAL A 675 39.56 19.74 17.74
C VAL A 675 39.86 19.36 19.19
N PRO A 676 39.72 18.09 19.61
CA PRO A 676 40.17 17.67 20.95
C PRO A 676 41.65 17.96 21.18
N ALA A 677 42.01 18.51 22.34
CA ALA A 677 43.38 18.90 22.67
C ALA A 677 44.36 17.72 22.58
N ARG A 678 43.90 16.50 22.94
CA ARG A 678 44.67 15.26 22.81
C ARG A 678 45.04 14.96 21.35
N LEU A 679 44.11 15.22 20.43
CA LEU A 679 44.33 15.02 19.01
C LEU A 679 45.27 16.09 18.44
N VAL A 680 45.14 17.34 18.90
CA VAL A 680 46.09 18.42 18.56
C VAL A 680 47.50 18.05 19.02
N ARG A 681 47.67 17.59 20.26
CA ARG A 681 48.95 17.10 20.77
C ARG A 681 49.51 15.94 19.92
N GLY A 682 48.65 15.02 19.47
CA GLY A 682 49.03 13.93 18.56
C GLY A 682 49.51 14.44 17.19
N LEU A 683 48.85 15.46 16.62
CA LEU A 683 49.29 16.12 15.39
C LEU A 683 50.64 16.82 15.57
N MET A 684 50.86 17.47 16.70
CA MET A 684 52.15 18.10 17.03
C MET A 684 53.27 17.08 17.15
N ASP A 685 53.03 15.94 17.79
CA ASP A 685 53.98 14.82 17.89
C ASP A 685 54.29 14.23 16.51
N ALA A 686 53.27 13.99 15.68
CA ALA A 686 53.45 13.46 14.31
C ALA A 686 54.26 14.40 13.41
N GLN A 687 54.17 15.72 13.63
CA GLN A 687 54.95 16.73 12.91
C GLN A 687 56.34 16.99 13.54
N GLY A 688 56.58 16.50 14.77
CA GLY A 688 57.78 16.85 15.54
C GLY A 688 57.85 18.34 15.94
N SER A 689 56.71 19.00 16.10
CA SER A 689 56.60 20.45 16.34
C SER A 689 56.27 20.76 17.81
N LEU A 690 56.98 21.73 18.40
CA LEU A 690 56.74 22.19 19.78
C LEU A 690 55.91 23.49 19.86
N SER A 691 55.74 24.20 18.74
CA SER A 691 55.19 25.56 18.73
C SER A 691 54.10 25.79 17.69
N THR A 692 53.83 24.80 16.84
CA THR A 692 52.85 24.93 15.77
C THR A 692 52.10 23.64 15.47
N VAL A 693 50.92 23.76 14.87
CA VAL A 693 50.08 22.67 14.36
C VAL A 693 49.81 22.90 12.88
N SER A 694 49.99 21.89 12.04
CA SER A 694 49.63 21.97 10.62
C SER A 694 48.16 22.36 10.43
N ARG A 695 47.92 23.41 9.63
CA ARG A 695 46.57 23.88 9.27
C ARG A 695 45.78 22.78 8.57
N GLU A 696 46.41 22.09 7.62
CA GLU A 696 45.77 21.01 6.85
C GLU A 696 45.47 19.81 7.76
N GLY A 697 46.40 19.47 8.65
CA GLY A 697 46.20 18.42 9.65
C GLY A 697 45.01 18.72 10.57
N ALA A 698 44.97 19.94 11.12
CA ALA A 698 43.86 20.40 11.96
C ALA A 698 42.52 20.40 11.20
N GLN A 699 42.50 20.91 9.96
CA GLN A 699 41.29 20.97 9.13
C GLN A 699 40.66 19.60 8.89
N ARG A 700 41.47 18.57 8.63
CA ARG A 700 40.98 17.21 8.34
C ARG A 700 40.31 16.52 9.53
N VAL A 701 40.70 16.88 10.75
CA VAL A 701 40.18 16.26 11.98
C VAL A 701 39.21 17.16 12.75
N ALA A 702 39.01 18.39 12.27
CA ALA A 702 38.13 19.35 12.90
C ALA A 702 36.66 19.04 12.66
N ARG A 703 35.88 19.20 13.73
CA ARG A 703 34.43 19.40 13.67
C ARG A 703 34.12 20.89 13.66
N SER A 704 32.96 21.25 13.14
CA SER A 704 32.50 22.63 13.25
C SER A 704 32.14 22.94 14.72
N LEU A 705 32.27 24.19 15.12
CA LEU A 705 31.81 24.67 16.43
C LEU A 705 30.32 24.37 16.62
N ALA A 706 29.51 24.54 15.58
CA ALA A 706 28.07 24.22 15.62
C ALA A 706 27.80 22.74 15.92
N GLN A 707 28.49 21.82 15.24
CA GLN A 707 28.35 20.39 15.47
C GLN A 707 28.80 19.99 16.88
N TRP A 708 29.92 20.55 17.32
CA TRP A 708 30.45 20.30 18.67
C TRP A 708 29.48 20.82 19.75
N MET A 709 28.96 22.04 19.62
CA MET A 709 27.99 22.62 20.56
C MET A 709 26.72 21.76 20.66
N THR A 710 26.12 21.39 19.52
CA THR A 710 24.84 20.66 19.50
C THR A 710 24.98 19.21 19.92
N TYR A 711 25.92 18.46 19.33
CA TYR A 711 25.98 17.02 19.52
C TYR A 711 26.93 16.58 20.63
N ASP A 712 28.07 17.26 20.80
CA ASP A 712 29.06 16.85 21.78
C ASP A 712 28.81 17.53 23.14
N LEU A 713 28.77 18.86 23.18
CA LEU A 713 28.56 19.62 24.42
C LEU A 713 27.14 19.38 24.97
N LEU A 714 26.11 19.80 24.23
CA LEU A 714 24.71 19.66 24.66
C LEU A 714 24.23 18.21 24.57
N GLY A 715 24.56 17.50 23.50
CA GLY A 715 24.01 16.18 23.20
C GLY A 715 24.60 15.03 24.02
N LEU A 716 25.89 15.08 24.36
CA LEU A 716 26.57 14.05 25.18
C LEU A 716 26.93 14.54 26.59
N TRP A 717 26.57 15.79 26.93
CA TRP A 717 26.98 16.44 28.17
C TRP A 717 28.50 16.40 28.36
N THR A 718 29.24 16.65 27.28
CA THR A 718 30.72 16.62 27.30
C THR A 718 31.24 17.62 28.32
N GLY A 719 32.14 17.16 29.20
CA GLY A 719 32.76 17.99 30.22
C GLY A 719 33.14 17.20 31.46
N ASP A 720 33.96 17.82 32.30
CA ASP A 720 34.48 17.27 33.53
C ASP A 720 33.69 17.79 34.73
N ASP A 721 33.23 16.88 35.59
CA ASP A 721 32.48 17.18 36.81
C ASP A 721 33.36 17.20 38.06
N ARG A 722 34.68 16.95 37.94
CA ARG A 722 35.60 16.98 39.08
C ARG A 722 35.60 18.37 39.74
N PRO A 723 35.45 18.45 41.07
CA PRO A 723 35.42 19.72 41.80
C PRO A 723 36.63 20.63 41.53
N ALA A 724 37.81 20.05 41.32
CA ALA A 724 39.03 20.79 41.01
C ALA A 724 38.94 21.57 39.68
N VAL A 725 38.22 21.04 38.68
CA VAL A 725 38.01 21.71 37.39
C VAL A 725 36.94 22.78 37.52
N LEU A 726 35.83 22.46 38.21
CA LEU A 726 34.72 23.39 38.44
C LEU A 726 35.13 24.60 39.30
N ALA A 727 35.98 24.40 40.32
CA ALA A 727 36.45 25.48 41.21
C ALA A 727 37.19 26.60 40.45
N ARG A 728 37.78 26.30 39.29
CA ARG A 728 38.46 27.30 38.43
C ARG A 728 37.49 28.19 37.66
N THR A 729 36.23 27.77 37.55
CA THR A 729 35.16 28.52 36.90
C THR A 729 34.40 29.41 37.89
N GLU A 730 34.74 29.36 39.17
CA GLU A 730 34.15 30.21 40.21
C GLU A 730 34.79 31.61 40.21
N PRO A 731 34.09 32.65 40.69
CA PRO A 731 34.65 34.00 40.79
C PRO A 731 35.88 34.04 41.73
N GLY A 732 36.96 34.70 41.31
CA GLY A 732 38.16 34.89 42.14
C GLY A 732 39.17 33.73 42.15
N ALA A 733 39.01 32.71 41.31
CA ALA A 733 39.98 31.62 41.22
C ALA A 733 41.35 32.10 40.68
N GLU A 734 42.44 31.75 41.38
CA GLU A 734 43.81 32.19 41.06
C GLU A 734 44.28 31.84 39.64
N ARG A 735 43.74 30.77 39.04
CA ARG A 735 44.05 30.31 37.67
C ARG A 735 42.77 30.12 36.85
N ALA A 736 41.90 31.12 36.87
CA ALA A 736 40.70 31.16 36.04
C ALA A 736 41.03 31.29 34.53
N PRO A 737 40.28 30.61 33.65
CA PRO A 737 40.27 30.88 32.20
C PRO A 737 39.90 32.33 31.89
N ASP A 738 40.31 32.86 30.74
CA ASP A 738 40.05 34.26 30.36
C ASP A 738 38.55 34.54 30.20
N PHE A 739 37.82 33.57 29.64
CA PHE A 739 36.36 33.61 29.49
C PHE A 739 35.70 32.42 30.16
N ILE A 740 34.58 32.67 30.84
CA ILE A 740 33.74 31.63 31.43
C ILE A 740 32.36 31.78 30.77
N VAL A 741 31.96 30.76 30.02
CA VAL A 741 30.70 30.68 29.28
C VAL A 741 29.79 29.69 30.00
N GLU A 742 28.76 30.19 30.66
CA GLU A 742 27.77 29.37 31.34
C GLU A 742 26.59 29.09 30.41
N ILE A 743 26.31 27.81 30.18
CA ILE A 743 25.17 27.35 29.40
C ILE A 743 24.25 26.58 30.32
N SER A 744 23.02 27.05 30.47
CA SER A 744 22.00 26.39 31.29
C SER A 744 20.94 25.76 30.39
N VAL A 745 20.66 24.49 30.62
CA VAL A 745 19.68 23.70 29.89
C VAL A 745 18.74 23.05 30.88
N ARG A 746 17.47 23.47 30.89
CA ARG A 746 16.43 22.83 31.73
C ARG A 746 15.39 22.19 30.84
N LYS A 747 15.19 20.88 30.97
CA LYS A 747 14.12 20.14 30.29
C LYS A 747 13.04 19.77 31.30
N ARG A 748 11.86 20.36 31.14
CA ARG A 748 10.71 20.03 31.98
C ARG A 748 10.06 18.73 31.51
N GLY A 749 9.67 17.88 32.46
CA GLY A 749 8.99 16.62 32.17
C GLY A 749 7.62 16.88 31.55
N GLN A 750 7.22 16.05 30.57
CA GLN A 750 5.82 15.97 30.13
C GLN A 750 5.01 15.11 31.10
#